data_AF-A0A7S1FAU5-F1
#
_entry.id   AF-A0A7S1FAU5-F1
#
_cell.length_a   1.000
_cell.length_b   1.000
_cell.length_c   1.000
_cell.angle_alpha   90.00
_cell.angle_beta   90.00
_cell.angle_gamma   90.00
#
_symmetry.space_group_name_H-M   'P 1'
#
loop_
_entity.id
_entity.type
_entity.pdbx_description
1 polymer ?
#
loop_
_entity_poly.entity_id
_entity_poly.type
_entity_poly.pdbx_seq_one_letter_code
_entity_poly.pdbx_strand_id
1 'polypeptide(L)'
;MARSTECRFRILSQVGAQTACRILCLNVLVISLCSPAHSVTCSCSSSLSVTGDDLFPARQIVSQEAMGVRCVVAGDLDEDGLPDLVSASSTDNTVAWYRQLSDGNFSGPEGITFASNGARFLALGDIDGDEHLDVTVASYYDHTVGWFKGDGRGNFQTQVIISSSVLNAQGVAVADLDGDGDLDVMTASSGDGLIAWFENLGSGRFCELMRVVDDSAAGARNVVGADLDGDGSVDLVSVSKDSNTVAWYPNINGSAMFPTKHVVSSTAMGAYGIVAVDVNVDGHVDLVVASNADDTVAWYRNTGNGTAFEQIVVYSNADFVLSVFAADLDKDGDMDVASASFFDGAIRWHENLDGAGIEWTTHELYINPEAQAHFVTGVDLDNDGDVELLAGTHAENTVQVFHAVTRCDWGNSSCCLEGTTWNGNLCQPCPTGYYGVSSGSTAICLACPTQTCTVAGAIKLPSTCSVTLQTATCAAHADSFAACDCGVGTYMDLLTTTCVSCPNGQEKSAGPVRTDTDWGDLDGDGVHDLWVGFNQSMCVLVDARVTVGVGWIIAASIVGSVMFLLLCCLCICGSNAAYTSYRDAIASQKAHSKAQLERVLRAVESTQECKFHVCFVRFVDFKRYNKLVPHEQVRDEGKLVSLDTYIMVANFVKRCSTVFISHQWLGHTHPDPDNVHFLAVCAACESVCSRFDIDSEDLYVWIDFASIPQLNVHLKTLSIDSLAVYSSISRFFVIVAPECTHHDSMKVCNEETYQSRGWCRLEQWARMTVGGLTDMYIHCADNTLQAIADKPTWYTMSINVFDADFTVESDKLKLVDTVIGLWWLGRTLRLDGELIRLIEEHKNSVFPKKYFGNLIEMLEVFCDAGAEALDANISQDLKDMWHRVKSLPLNEGRHEV
;
A
#
# COMPACT_ATOMS: atom_id res chain seq x y z
N MET A 1 18.96 -23.45 -52.29
CA MET A 1 19.41 -24.84 -52.51
C MET A 1 19.87 -25.40 -51.17
N ALA A 2 19.60 -26.69 -50.86
CA ALA A 2 20.24 -27.54 -49.84
C ALA A 2 20.43 -27.03 -48.38
N ARG A 3 20.21 -27.82 -47.32
CA ARG A 3 19.43 -29.07 -47.10
C ARG A 3 19.35 -29.34 -45.58
N SER A 4 18.25 -29.94 -45.11
CA SER A 4 18.10 -30.86 -43.94
C SER A 4 19.16 -30.83 -42.80
N THR A 5 18.77 -30.82 -41.52
CA THR A 5 17.98 -31.91 -40.89
C THR A 5 17.04 -31.49 -39.76
N GLU A 6 15.83 -32.08 -39.74
CA GLU A 6 14.99 -32.20 -38.54
C GLU A 6 15.52 -33.30 -37.60
N CYS A 7 15.18 -33.20 -36.31
CA CYS A 7 14.89 -34.38 -35.49
C CYS A 7 13.78 -34.04 -34.48
N ARG A 8 12.59 -34.63 -34.65
CA ARG A 8 11.51 -34.60 -33.66
C ARG A 8 11.74 -35.69 -32.62
N PHE A 9 11.36 -35.45 -31.37
CA PHE A 9 10.81 -36.50 -30.51
C PHE A 9 9.61 -35.97 -29.73
N ARG A 10 8.61 -36.83 -29.50
CA ARG A 10 7.34 -36.50 -28.83
C ARG A 10 7.12 -37.44 -27.65
N ILE A 11 6.44 -36.94 -26.62
CA ILE A 11 6.34 -37.54 -25.28
C ILE A 11 5.45 -38.79 -25.25
N LEU A 12 5.92 -39.82 -24.53
CA LEU A 12 5.15 -40.79 -23.72
C LEU A 12 6.14 -41.31 -22.65
N SER A 13 5.89 -41.49 -21.34
CA SER A 13 4.93 -41.03 -20.33
C SER A 13 4.95 -42.07 -19.19
N GLN A 14 4.76 -41.65 -17.93
CA GLN A 14 4.53 -42.47 -16.72
C GLN A 14 5.73 -43.15 -16.00
N VAL A 15 5.51 -43.32 -14.69
CA VAL A 15 6.37 -43.86 -13.62
C VAL A 15 7.60 -42.99 -13.29
N GLY A 16 7.75 -42.43 -12.08
CA GLY A 16 6.86 -42.47 -10.90
C GLY A 16 7.47 -41.63 -9.75
N ALA A 17 6.76 -41.50 -8.63
CA ALA A 17 7.29 -40.80 -7.44
C ALA A 17 8.44 -41.58 -6.76
N GLN A 18 9.14 -40.89 -5.83
CA GLN A 18 10.30 -41.34 -5.02
C GLN A 18 11.70 -41.21 -5.68
N THR A 19 12.34 -40.03 -5.54
CA THR A 19 13.70 -39.90 -4.97
C THR A 19 14.04 -38.43 -4.67
N ALA A 20 13.63 -37.93 -3.50
CA ALA A 20 14.04 -36.61 -2.97
C ALA A 20 14.50 -36.71 -1.50
N CYS A 21 15.08 -37.85 -1.11
CA CYS A 21 15.52 -38.12 0.27
C CYS A 21 16.72 -39.09 0.28
N ARG A 22 17.85 -38.74 -0.37
CA ARG A 22 19.06 -39.60 -0.36
C ARG A 22 20.43 -38.97 -0.68
N ILE A 23 20.64 -37.67 -0.46
CA ILE A 23 21.98 -37.04 -0.56
C ILE A 23 22.36 -36.31 0.75
N LEU A 24 22.31 -37.02 1.88
CA LEU A 24 23.00 -36.63 3.12
C LEU A 24 23.33 -37.83 4.04
N CYS A 25 23.56 -39.01 3.44
CA CYS A 25 23.94 -40.24 4.15
C CYS A 25 25.13 -40.94 3.50
N LEU A 26 26.29 -40.27 3.42
CA LEU A 26 27.53 -40.91 2.95
C LEU A 26 28.82 -40.29 3.52
N ASN A 27 28.99 -40.22 4.85
CA ASN A 27 30.31 -39.91 5.42
C ASN A 27 30.66 -40.52 6.80
N VAL A 28 29.84 -41.42 7.37
CA VAL A 28 30.22 -42.21 8.57
C VAL A 28 29.75 -43.66 8.45
N LEU A 29 30.63 -44.58 8.01
CA LEU A 29 30.43 -46.03 8.18
C LEU A 29 31.74 -46.85 8.29
N VAL A 30 32.77 -46.27 8.91
CA VAL A 30 33.81 -47.00 9.66
C VAL A 30 34.18 -46.04 10.80
N ILE A 31 34.15 -46.38 12.09
CA ILE A 31 34.20 -47.68 12.77
C ILE A 31 33.00 -47.83 13.71
N SER A 32 32.47 -49.05 13.87
CA SER A 32 31.68 -49.43 15.04
C SER A 32 32.16 -50.76 15.60
N LEU A 33 32.58 -50.76 16.87
CA LEU A 33 32.66 -51.92 17.76
C LEU A 33 32.91 -51.43 19.20
N CYS A 34 32.33 -52.14 20.17
CA CYS A 34 32.50 -51.96 21.63
C CYS A 34 31.82 -50.74 22.32
N SER A 35 30.54 -50.97 22.66
CA SER A 35 29.98 -50.75 24.01
C SER A 35 29.31 -49.39 24.37
N PRO A 36 28.35 -49.37 25.33
CA PRO A 36 27.17 -48.50 25.22
C PRO A 36 26.91 -47.53 26.41
N ALA A 37 25.81 -46.77 26.28
CA ALA A 37 25.24 -45.75 27.18
C ALA A 37 26.04 -44.43 27.23
N HIS A 38 25.46 -43.27 26.91
CA HIS A 38 24.09 -42.84 27.23
C HIS A 38 23.25 -42.43 26.02
N SER A 39 21.93 -42.32 26.21
CA SER A 39 20.98 -41.77 25.24
C SER A 39 20.96 -40.24 25.30
N VAL A 40 21.49 -39.59 24.26
CA VAL A 40 21.22 -38.17 23.98
C VAL A 40 20.24 -38.12 22.81
N THR A 41 19.03 -37.64 23.09
CA THR A 41 18.04 -37.30 22.06
C THR A 41 18.33 -35.91 21.52
N CYS A 42 18.92 -35.80 20.34
CA CYS A 42 19.00 -34.52 19.64
C CYS A 42 17.61 -34.18 19.06
N SER A 43 16.87 -33.31 19.73
CA SER A 43 15.89 -32.45 19.08
C SER A 43 16.62 -31.45 18.18
N CYS A 44 16.06 -31.12 17.02
CA CYS A 44 16.53 -30.00 16.22
C CYS A 44 15.91 -28.71 16.77
N SER A 45 16.57 -28.07 17.72
CA SER A 45 16.23 -26.71 18.15
C SER A 45 16.80 -25.69 17.16
N SER A 46 15.94 -25.13 16.32
CA SER A 46 16.26 -23.99 15.44
C SER A 46 16.28 -22.69 16.25
N SER A 47 17.31 -22.53 17.09
CA SER A 47 17.42 -21.41 18.03
C SER A 47 18.88 -21.06 18.31
N LEU A 48 19.38 -19.96 17.73
CA LEU A 48 20.22 -18.93 18.39
C LEU A 48 20.70 -17.88 17.36
N SER A 49 19.88 -16.84 17.17
CA SER A 49 20.39 -15.48 17.35
C SER A 49 19.69 -14.96 18.61
N VAL A 50 20.25 -15.24 19.78
CA VAL A 50 19.80 -14.58 21.01
C VAL A 50 20.23 -13.12 20.90
N THR A 51 19.23 -12.25 20.89
CA THR A 51 19.32 -10.85 21.24
C THR A 51 20.16 -10.72 22.51
N GLY A 52 21.28 -10.00 22.43
CA GLY A 52 22.17 -9.75 23.59
C GLY A 52 21.65 -8.64 24.50
N ASP A 53 20.33 -8.52 24.57
CA ASP A 53 19.54 -7.41 25.09
C ASP A 53 18.76 -7.92 26.31
N ASP A 54 18.73 -7.15 27.38
CA ASP A 54 18.11 -7.56 28.65
C ASP A 54 16.57 -7.35 28.66
N LEU A 55 16.03 -6.51 27.77
CA LEU A 55 14.59 -6.23 27.61
C LEU A 55 13.93 -7.14 26.58
N PHE A 56 14.59 -7.41 25.45
CA PHE A 56 14.07 -8.27 24.38
C PHE A 56 14.83 -9.61 24.28
N PRO A 57 14.85 -10.49 25.30
CA PRO A 57 15.77 -11.63 25.38
C PRO A 57 15.47 -12.79 24.40
N ALA A 58 14.36 -12.75 23.66
CA ALA A 58 13.98 -13.82 22.74
C ALA A 58 13.44 -13.30 21.38
N ARG A 59 13.75 -14.07 20.31
CA ARG A 59 13.29 -13.82 18.93
C ARG A 59 12.58 -15.06 18.41
N GLN A 60 11.33 -14.89 17.98
CA GLN A 60 10.50 -15.93 17.36
C GLN A 60 10.34 -15.64 15.86
N ILE A 61 10.44 -16.68 15.03
CA ILE A 61 10.14 -16.59 13.60
C ILE A 61 8.74 -17.17 13.39
N VAL A 62 7.81 -16.33 12.95
CA VAL A 62 6.40 -16.69 12.68
C VAL A 62 6.27 -17.36 11.32
N SER A 63 6.92 -16.78 10.31
CA SER A 63 6.92 -17.32 8.95
C SER A 63 8.19 -16.96 8.21
N GLN A 64 8.57 -17.78 7.23
CA GLN A 64 9.61 -17.49 6.23
C GLN A 64 9.06 -17.63 4.79
N GLU A 65 7.73 -17.61 4.65
CA GLU A 65 7.01 -17.83 3.39
C GLU A 65 6.39 -16.54 2.83
N ALA A 66 6.53 -15.41 3.54
CA ALA A 66 5.92 -14.11 3.23
C ALA A 66 6.77 -13.33 2.21
N MET A 67 6.61 -13.58 0.91
CA MET A 67 7.61 -13.19 -0.09
C MET A 67 7.67 -11.68 -0.32
N GLY A 68 8.79 -11.06 0.07
CA GLY A 68 8.95 -9.61 0.02
C GLY A 68 7.95 -8.88 0.92
N VAL A 69 7.77 -9.35 2.17
CA VAL A 69 6.98 -8.67 3.22
C VAL A 69 7.32 -7.17 3.31
N ARG A 70 6.28 -6.34 3.45
CA ARG A 70 6.38 -4.86 3.51
C ARG A 70 5.80 -4.26 4.79
N CYS A 71 4.81 -4.91 5.37
CA CYS A 71 4.07 -4.45 6.54
C CYS A 71 3.56 -5.69 7.29
N VAL A 72 3.52 -5.59 8.62
CA VAL A 72 2.93 -6.57 9.54
C VAL A 72 2.13 -5.78 10.58
N VAL A 73 0.89 -6.16 10.81
CA VAL A 73 -0.02 -5.56 11.80
C VAL A 73 -0.61 -6.65 12.69
N ALA A 74 -1.18 -6.28 13.83
CA ALA A 74 -1.75 -7.22 14.79
C ALA A 74 -3.05 -6.74 15.42
N GLY A 75 -3.87 -7.70 15.87
CA GLY A 75 -5.15 -7.51 16.54
C GLY A 75 -5.84 -8.86 16.74
N ASP A 76 -6.93 -8.92 17.48
CA ASP A 76 -7.73 -10.15 17.61
C ASP A 76 -8.72 -10.25 16.43
N LEU A 77 -8.43 -11.10 15.44
CA LEU A 77 -9.29 -11.28 14.25
C LEU A 77 -10.21 -12.52 14.35
N ASP A 78 -10.21 -13.20 15.50
CA ASP A 78 -10.85 -14.50 15.74
C ASP A 78 -11.66 -14.58 17.05
N GLU A 79 -11.62 -13.51 17.86
CA GLU A 79 -12.31 -13.31 19.14
C GLU A 79 -11.92 -14.32 20.25
N ASP A 80 -10.69 -14.86 20.23
CA ASP A 80 -10.20 -15.75 21.29
C ASP A 80 -9.43 -15.04 22.44
N GLY A 81 -9.12 -13.76 22.27
CA GLY A 81 -8.44 -12.90 23.24
C GLY A 81 -6.92 -12.80 23.06
N LEU A 82 -6.36 -13.33 21.97
CA LEU A 82 -4.94 -13.28 21.62
C LEU A 82 -4.73 -12.51 20.30
N PRO A 83 -3.79 -11.53 20.22
CA PRO A 83 -3.56 -10.80 18.98
C PRO A 83 -2.85 -11.61 17.88
N ASP A 84 -3.62 -12.01 16.88
CA ASP A 84 -3.13 -12.57 15.63
C ASP A 84 -2.29 -11.54 14.83
N LEU A 85 -1.50 -12.04 13.88
CA LEU A 85 -0.77 -11.19 12.93
C LEU A 85 -1.40 -11.22 11.53
N VAL A 86 -1.29 -10.11 10.80
CA VAL A 86 -1.55 -10.04 9.34
C VAL A 86 -0.35 -9.40 8.64
N SER A 87 0.16 -10.03 7.58
CA SER A 87 1.26 -9.49 6.76
C SER A 87 0.82 -9.14 5.33
N ALA A 88 1.46 -8.12 4.75
CA ALA A 88 1.36 -7.78 3.33
C ALA A 88 2.68 -8.07 2.61
N SER A 89 2.64 -8.91 1.58
CA SER A 89 3.81 -9.43 0.87
C SER A 89 3.81 -9.06 -0.61
N SER A 90 4.84 -8.29 -0.99
CA SER A 90 4.87 -7.54 -2.25
C SER A 90 5.45 -8.31 -3.45
N THR A 91 6.00 -9.51 -3.24
CA THR A 91 6.60 -10.33 -4.31
C THR A 91 5.72 -11.53 -4.70
N ASP A 92 4.95 -12.08 -3.76
CA ASP A 92 3.93 -13.12 -4.04
C ASP A 92 2.51 -12.55 -4.23
N ASN A 93 2.28 -11.29 -3.82
CA ASN A 93 0.99 -10.57 -3.88
C ASN A 93 -0.04 -11.07 -2.85
N THR A 94 0.46 -11.56 -1.71
CA THR A 94 -0.39 -12.09 -0.63
C THR A 94 -0.68 -11.06 0.45
N VAL A 95 -1.86 -11.21 1.05
CA VAL A 95 -2.15 -10.76 2.41
C VAL A 95 -2.46 -12.03 3.20
N ALA A 96 -1.74 -12.27 4.28
CA ALA A 96 -1.79 -13.53 5.03
C ALA A 96 -1.97 -13.29 6.52
N TRP A 97 -2.89 -14.03 7.12
CA TRP A 97 -3.18 -14.11 8.54
C TRP A 97 -2.34 -15.22 9.19
N TYR A 98 -1.94 -15.00 10.45
CA TYR A 98 -1.24 -15.97 11.28
C TYR A 98 -1.91 -15.95 12.64
N ARG A 99 -2.74 -16.96 12.91
CA ARG A 99 -3.48 -17.06 14.16
C ARG A 99 -2.53 -17.32 15.32
N GLN A 100 -2.63 -16.58 16.41
CA GLN A 100 -1.93 -16.91 17.64
C GLN A 100 -2.55 -18.15 18.29
N LEU A 101 -1.74 -18.92 19.00
CA LEU A 101 -2.16 -20.13 19.71
C LEU A 101 -1.89 -19.96 21.20
N SER A 102 -2.72 -20.60 22.02
CA SER A 102 -2.65 -20.56 23.49
C SER A 102 -1.39 -21.20 24.12
N ASP A 103 -0.34 -21.42 23.34
CA ASP A 103 1.01 -21.84 23.77
C ASP A 103 2.12 -20.87 23.31
N GLY A 104 1.74 -19.68 22.80
CA GLY A 104 2.64 -18.64 22.30
C GLY A 104 3.18 -18.88 20.89
N ASN A 105 2.80 -19.97 20.21
CA ASN A 105 3.13 -20.17 18.80
C ASN A 105 2.06 -19.58 17.88
N PHE A 106 2.41 -19.41 16.60
CA PHE A 106 1.48 -18.97 15.56
C PHE A 106 1.15 -20.11 14.59
N SER A 107 0.03 -19.99 13.87
CA SER A 107 -0.34 -20.85 12.76
C SER A 107 0.62 -20.71 11.58
N GLY A 108 0.51 -21.62 10.60
CA GLY A 108 1.03 -21.34 9.26
C GLY A 108 0.25 -20.20 8.58
N PRO A 109 0.79 -19.59 7.50
CA PRO A 109 0.11 -18.53 6.76
C PRO A 109 -1.24 -18.99 6.20
N GLU A 110 -2.32 -18.35 6.63
CA GLU A 110 -3.66 -18.50 6.07
C GLU A 110 -3.98 -17.29 5.19
N GLY A 111 -4.09 -17.51 3.88
CA GLY A 111 -4.14 -16.41 2.90
C GLY A 111 -5.52 -15.75 2.81
N ILE A 112 -5.64 -14.53 3.34
CA ILE A 112 -6.76 -13.61 3.12
C ILE A 112 -6.91 -13.34 1.62
N THR A 113 -5.79 -13.11 0.92
CA THR A 113 -5.76 -13.05 -0.54
C THR A 113 -4.40 -13.47 -1.11
N PHE A 114 -4.41 -13.89 -2.37
CA PHE A 114 -3.24 -14.18 -3.20
C PHE A 114 -3.22 -13.31 -4.48
N ALA A 115 -3.93 -12.18 -4.46
CA ALA A 115 -4.25 -11.38 -5.64
C ALA A 115 -4.08 -9.85 -5.44
N SER A 116 -3.51 -9.38 -4.33
CA SER A 116 -3.24 -7.94 -4.10
C SER A 116 -1.85 -7.57 -4.60
N ASN A 117 -1.77 -7.10 -5.85
CA ASN A 117 -0.54 -7.00 -6.63
C ASN A 117 0.40 -5.92 -6.04
N GLY A 118 1.50 -6.37 -5.46
CA GLY A 118 2.39 -5.52 -4.68
C GLY A 118 1.70 -4.86 -3.50
N ALA A 119 0.95 -5.63 -2.68
CA ALA A 119 0.50 -5.19 -1.36
C ALA A 119 1.66 -4.58 -0.56
N ARG A 120 1.46 -3.39 0.05
CA ARG A 120 2.53 -2.66 0.75
C ARG A 120 2.24 -2.34 2.21
N PHE A 121 1.02 -1.96 2.52
CA PHE A 121 0.66 -1.43 3.82
C PHE A 121 -0.74 -1.91 4.18
N LEU A 122 -0.95 -2.14 5.47
CA LEU A 122 -2.19 -2.61 6.05
C LEU A 122 -2.65 -1.64 7.13
N ALA A 123 -3.96 -1.58 7.32
CA ALA A 123 -4.60 -0.99 8.48
C ALA A 123 -5.73 -1.93 8.94
N LEU A 124 -5.90 -2.06 10.25
CA LEU A 124 -6.99 -2.83 10.88
C LEU A 124 -8.00 -1.86 11.51
N GLY A 125 -9.27 -2.27 11.53
CA GLY A 125 -10.36 -1.53 12.16
C GLY A 125 -11.72 -2.15 11.78
N ASP A 126 -12.77 -1.82 12.52
CA ASP A 126 -14.15 -2.18 12.15
C ASP A 126 -14.64 -1.20 11.05
N ILE A 127 -14.74 -1.68 9.81
CA ILE A 127 -15.05 -0.85 8.65
C ILE A 127 -16.55 -0.86 8.32
N ASP A 128 -17.33 -1.84 8.78
CA ASP A 128 -18.79 -1.88 8.56
C ASP A 128 -19.71 -1.86 9.80
N GLY A 129 -19.13 -1.68 10.98
CA GLY A 129 -19.83 -1.40 12.22
C GLY A 129 -20.47 -2.65 12.83
N ASP A 130 -19.85 -3.82 12.69
CA ASP A 130 -20.33 -5.08 13.25
C ASP A 130 -19.50 -5.64 14.43
N GLU A 131 -18.63 -4.81 15.00
CA GLU A 131 -17.75 -5.06 16.17
C GLU A 131 -16.58 -6.03 15.89
N HIS A 132 -16.36 -6.44 14.62
CA HIS A 132 -15.24 -7.30 14.19
C HIS A 132 -14.11 -6.52 13.49
N LEU A 133 -12.85 -7.01 13.57
CA LEU A 133 -11.72 -6.39 12.85
C LEU A 133 -11.68 -6.77 11.36
N ASP A 134 -11.71 -5.76 10.50
CA ASP A 134 -11.50 -5.86 9.07
C ASP A 134 -10.05 -5.50 8.67
N VAL A 135 -9.65 -5.90 7.46
CA VAL A 135 -8.28 -5.66 6.94
C VAL A 135 -8.33 -4.74 5.71
N THR A 136 -7.77 -3.54 5.80
CA THR A 136 -7.61 -2.62 4.65
C THR A 136 -6.19 -2.70 4.07
N VAL A 137 -6.04 -2.69 2.74
CA VAL A 137 -4.74 -2.82 2.04
C VAL A 137 -4.52 -1.75 0.96
N ALA A 138 -3.28 -1.27 0.87
CA ALA A 138 -2.76 -0.52 -0.28
C ALA A 138 -2.00 -1.46 -1.25
N SER A 139 -2.46 -1.55 -2.50
CA SER A 139 -1.91 -2.44 -3.54
C SER A 139 -1.26 -1.65 -4.68
N TYR A 140 0.07 -1.56 -4.63
CA TYR A 140 0.85 -0.62 -5.45
C TYR A 140 0.71 -0.86 -6.95
N TYR A 141 0.80 -2.12 -7.42
CA TYR A 141 0.79 -2.43 -8.86
C TYR A 141 -0.61 -2.52 -9.46
N ASP A 142 -1.64 -2.74 -8.65
CA ASP A 142 -3.05 -2.66 -9.08
C ASP A 142 -3.60 -1.22 -9.06
N HIS A 143 -2.90 -0.30 -8.37
CA HIS A 143 -3.33 1.09 -8.15
C HIS A 143 -4.65 1.18 -7.37
N THR A 144 -4.83 0.27 -6.42
CA THR A 144 -6.05 0.11 -5.62
C THR A 144 -5.82 0.34 -4.14
N VAL A 145 -6.88 0.82 -3.49
CA VAL A 145 -7.12 0.67 -2.05
C VAL A 145 -8.42 -0.12 -1.90
N GLY A 146 -8.42 -1.09 -1.00
CA GLY A 146 -9.57 -1.96 -0.76
C GLY A 146 -9.47 -2.70 0.56
N TRP A 147 -10.58 -3.26 1.02
CA TRP A 147 -10.69 -3.91 2.33
C TRP A 147 -11.28 -5.32 2.23
N PHE A 148 -11.06 -6.12 3.27
CA PHE A 148 -11.56 -7.48 3.44
C PHE A 148 -12.37 -7.55 4.73
N LYS A 149 -13.66 -7.86 4.61
CA LYS A 149 -14.52 -8.03 5.77
C LYS A 149 -14.14 -9.29 6.57
N GLY A 150 -13.90 -9.16 7.88
CA GLY A 150 -13.79 -10.27 8.83
C GLY A 150 -15.15 -10.85 9.27
N ASP A 151 -15.13 -11.92 10.06
CA ASP A 151 -16.33 -12.54 10.66
C ASP A 151 -16.20 -12.84 12.17
N GLY A 152 -15.20 -12.24 12.82
CA GLY A 152 -14.83 -12.49 14.21
C GLY A 152 -14.37 -13.92 14.48
N ARG A 153 -13.91 -14.65 13.46
CA ARG A 153 -13.45 -16.07 13.53
C ARG A 153 -12.35 -16.39 12.50
N GLY A 154 -11.57 -15.38 12.10
CA GLY A 154 -10.50 -15.51 11.10
C GLY A 154 -10.95 -15.81 9.66
N ASN A 155 -12.24 -15.70 9.32
CA ASN A 155 -12.71 -15.87 7.94
C ASN A 155 -12.92 -14.51 7.29
N PHE A 156 -12.30 -14.32 6.13
CA PHE A 156 -12.37 -13.06 5.39
C PHE A 156 -13.17 -13.18 4.11
N GLN A 157 -13.98 -12.17 3.81
CA GLN A 157 -14.76 -12.09 2.57
C GLN A 157 -13.90 -11.62 1.40
N THR A 158 -14.44 -11.73 0.18
CA THR A 158 -13.77 -11.24 -1.03
C THR A 158 -13.57 -9.73 -1.00
N GLN A 159 -12.38 -9.25 -1.42
CA GLN A 159 -11.99 -7.84 -1.39
C GLN A 159 -13.05 -6.89 -1.95
N VAL A 160 -13.40 -5.86 -1.18
CA VAL A 160 -14.16 -4.70 -1.62
C VAL A 160 -13.17 -3.61 -2.03
N ILE A 161 -13.20 -3.20 -3.30
CA ILE A 161 -12.35 -2.12 -3.81
C ILE A 161 -13.00 -0.78 -3.49
N ILE A 162 -12.32 0.04 -2.68
CA ILE A 162 -12.73 1.41 -2.34
C ILE A 162 -12.42 2.34 -3.53
N SER A 163 -11.23 2.20 -4.10
CA SER A 163 -10.82 2.90 -5.32
C SER A 163 -9.82 2.10 -6.13
N SER A 164 -9.90 2.22 -7.46
CA SER A 164 -8.93 1.72 -8.43
C SER A 164 -8.25 2.85 -9.22
N SER A 165 -8.12 4.03 -8.60
CA SER A 165 -7.48 5.21 -9.19
C SER A 165 -6.38 5.81 -8.32
N VAL A 166 -5.83 5.04 -7.38
CA VAL A 166 -4.78 5.49 -6.44
C VAL A 166 -3.42 5.07 -7.03
N LEU A 167 -2.87 5.91 -7.91
CA LEU A 167 -1.73 5.55 -8.74
C LEU A 167 -0.48 5.26 -7.91
N ASN A 168 -0.04 4.00 -7.92
CA ASN A 168 1.06 3.53 -7.07
C ASN A 168 0.81 3.83 -5.57
N ALA A 169 -0.35 3.40 -5.04
CA ALA A 169 -0.66 3.40 -3.62
C ALA A 169 0.51 2.86 -2.76
N GLN A 170 0.85 3.56 -1.69
CA GLN A 170 1.96 3.21 -0.78
C GLN A 170 1.45 2.89 0.62
N GLY A 171 0.79 3.87 1.25
CA GLY A 171 0.32 3.81 2.63
C GLY A 171 -1.20 3.94 2.71
N VAL A 172 -1.76 3.36 3.77
CA VAL A 172 -3.18 3.42 4.10
C VAL A 172 -3.33 3.47 5.62
N ALA A 173 -4.27 4.25 6.10
CA ALA A 173 -4.62 4.37 7.53
C ALA A 173 -6.14 4.54 7.66
N VAL A 174 -6.68 4.28 8.86
CA VAL A 174 -8.13 4.38 9.13
C VAL A 174 -8.39 5.19 10.39
N ALA A 175 -9.42 6.04 10.37
CA ALA A 175 -9.90 6.86 11.48
C ALA A 175 -11.26 7.47 11.12
N ASP A 176 -12.06 7.84 12.11
CA ASP A 176 -13.21 8.74 11.93
C ASP A 176 -12.69 10.17 11.65
N LEU A 177 -12.96 10.75 10.47
CA LEU A 177 -12.48 12.09 10.09
C LEU A 177 -13.56 13.18 10.09
N ASP A 178 -14.86 12.85 10.02
CA ASP A 178 -15.94 13.84 10.05
C ASP A 178 -16.86 13.79 11.28
N GLY A 179 -16.56 12.88 12.21
CA GLY A 179 -17.16 12.79 13.55
C GLY A 179 -18.52 12.10 13.59
N ASP A 180 -18.88 11.33 12.57
CA ASP A 180 -20.16 10.59 12.52
C ASP A 180 -20.10 9.21 13.20
N GLY A 181 -18.90 8.64 13.35
CA GLY A 181 -18.60 7.40 14.06
C GLY A 181 -18.25 6.19 13.20
N ASP A 182 -18.36 6.28 11.87
CA ASP A 182 -17.84 5.27 10.94
C ASP A 182 -16.34 5.50 10.63
N LEU A 183 -15.55 4.44 10.39
CA LEU A 183 -14.12 4.58 10.07
C LEU A 183 -13.87 4.91 8.58
N ASP A 184 -13.29 6.08 8.31
CA ASP A 184 -12.82 6.48 6.99
C ASP A 184 -11.47 5.85 6.62
N VAL A 185 -11.14 5.87 5.32
CA VAL A 185 -9.88 5.32 4.79
C VAL A 185 -9.02 6.42 4.15
N MET A 186 -7.86 6.69 4.76
CA MET A 186 -6.83 7.62 4.29
C MET A 186 -5.82 6.91 3.38
N THR A 187 -5.28 7.58 2.35
CA THR A 187 -4.24 6.99 1.47
C THR A 187 -3.15 7.95 1.01
N ALA A 188 -1.94 7.40 0.84
CA ALA A 188 -0.78 8.05 0.24
C ALA A 188 -0.42 7.41 -1.12
N SER A 189 -0.41 8.22 -2.18
CA SER A 189 -0.31 7.78 -3.58
C SER A 189 0.93 8.35 -4.27
N SER A 190 1.89 7.48 -4.61
CA SER A 190 3.23 7.92 -5.06
C SER A 190 3.36 8.21 -6.56
N GLY A 191 2.41 7.77 -7.39
CA GLY A 191 2.46 7.85 -8.84
C GLY A 191 1.95 9.17 -9.42
N ASP A 192 1.04 9.81 -8.69
CA ASP A 192 0.50 11.15 -8.94
C ASP A 192 0.95 12.16 -7.86
N GLY A 193 1.31 11.71 -6.66
CA GLY A 193 1.70 12.58 -5.54
C GLY A 193 0.50 13.05 -4.72
N LEU A 194 -0.51 12.18 -4.58
CA LEU A 194 -1.78 12.48 -3.95
C LEU A 194 -1.81 12.02 -2.48
N ILE A 195 -2.30 12.89 -1.58
CA ILE A 195 -2.89 12.53 -0.29
C ILE A 195 -4.40 12.72 -0.42
N ALA A 196 -5.16 11.68 -0.06
CA ALA A 196 -6.62 11.70 -0.13
C ALA A 196 -7.25 10.79 0.94
N TRP A 197 -8.55 10.95 1.17
CA TRP A 197 -9.34 10.03 1.98
C TRP A 197 -10.63 9.61 1.25
N PHE A 198 -11.27 8.56 1.79
CA PHE A 198 -12.53 8.00 1.32
C PHE A 198 -13.51 7.93 2.49
N GLU A 199 -14.58 8.69 2.34
CA GLU A 199 -15.72 8.87 3.26
C GLU A 199 -16.54 7.58 3.38
N ASN A 200 -16.64 7.00 4.57
CA ASN A 200 -17.39 5.77 4.82
C ASN A 200 -18.85 6.09 5.15
N LEU A 201 -19.76 5.84 4.20
CA LEU A 201 -21.17 6.25 4.33
C LEU A 201 -22.03 5.22 5.10
N GLY A 202 -21.49 4.72 6.21
CA GLY A 202 -22.02 3.62 7.01
C GLY A 202 -21.91 2.24 6.37
N SER A 203 -21.59 1.24 7.20
CA SER A 203 -21.50 -0.16 6.81
C SER A 203 -20.55 -0.43 5.63
N GLY A 204 -19.31 0.05 5.72
CA GLY A 204 -18.21 -0.24 4.78
C GLY A 204 -18.45 0.25 3.36
N ARG A 205 -19.37 1.21 3.21
CA ARG A 205 -20.00 1.56 1.94
C ARG A 205 -19.56 2.94 1.44
N PHE A 206 -18.25 3.04 1.21
CA PHE A 206 -17.53 4.24 0.84
C PHE A 206 -18.18 5.09 -0.27
N CYS A 207 -17.97 6.41 -0.14
CA CYS A 207 -18.30 7.41 -1.13
C CYS A 207 -17.38 7.31 -2.35
N GLU A 208 -17.97 7.31 -3.54
CA GLU A 208 -17.24 7.24 -4.81
C GLU A 208 -16.41 8.50 -5.12
N LEU A 209 -16.58 9.57 -4.34
CA LEU A 209 -15.82 10.80 -4.45
C LEU A 209 -14.58 10.73 -3.56
N MET A 210 -13.44 10.36 -4.17
CA MET A 210 -12.11 10.52 -3.56
C MET A 210 -11.91 11.96 -3.07
N ARG A 211 -11.74 12.14 -1.76
CA ARG A 211 -11.61 13.43 -1.10
C ARG A 211 -10.13 13.85 -1.09
N VAL A 212 -9.72 14.65 -2.07
CA VAL A 212 -8.33 15.10 -2.22
C VAL A 212 -7.96 16.11 -1.13
N VAL A 213 -6.82 15.87 -0.48
CA VAL A 213 -6.24 16.73 0.57
C VAL A 213 -5.01 17.47 0.04
N ASP A 214 -4.20 16.79 -0.78
CA ASP A 214 -3.02 17.38 -1.41
C ASP A 214 -2.71 16.67 -2.73
N ASP A 215 -2.51 17.42 -3.82
CA ASP A 215 -2.06 16.92 -5.13
C ASP A 215 -0.60 17.32 -5.45
N SER A 216 0.13 17.82 -4.44
CA SER A 216 1.53 18.28 -4.52
C SER A 216 2.51 17.44 -3.68
N ALA A 217 2.06 16.35 -3.07
CA ALA A 217 2.83 15.46 -2.19
C ALA A 217 3.75 14.52 -3.01
N ALA A 218 4.69 15.09 -3.75
CA ALA A 218 5.53 14.37 -4.69
C ALA A 218 6.32 13.24 -4.00
N GLY A 219 6.03 11.99 -4.40
CA GLY A 219 6.63 10.79 -3.83
C GLY A 219 6.06 10.36 -2.48
N ALA A 220 4.83 10.77 -2.13
CA ALA A 220 4.07 10.36 -0.94
C ALA A 220 4.28 8.86 -0.59
N ARG A 221 4.52 8.57 0.69
CA ARG A 221 4.84 7.21 1.19
C ARG A 221 3.88 6.72 2.25
N ASN A 222 3.64 7.52 3.28
CA ASN A 222 2.74 7.14 4.34
C ASN A 222 1.87 8.32 4.77
N VAL A 223 0.74 7.98 5.37
CA VAL A 223 -0.26 8.90 5.91
C VAL A 223 -0.76 8.34 7.24
N VAL A 224 -0.94 9.19 8.23
CA VAL A 224 -1.47 8.84 9.56
C VAL A 224 -2.50 9.90 10.00
N GLY A 225 -3.46 9.48 10.82
CA GLY A 225 -4.43 10.36 11.46
C GLY A 225 -4.11 10.55 12.94
N ALA A 226 -4.10 11.78 13.44
CA ALA A 226 -3.96 12.12 14.86
C ALA A 226 -4.41 13.56 15.14
N ASP A 227 -4.87 13.88 16.35
CA ASP A 227 -5.12 15.26 16.78
C ASP A 227 -3.78 15.97 17.05
N LEU A 228 -3.40 16.95 16.24
CA LEU A 228 -2.09 17.62 16.32
C LEU A 228 -2.15 19.03 16.91
N ASP A 229 -3.32 19.69 16.94
CA ASP A 229 -3.48 21.02 17.56
C ASP A 229 -4.29 21.05 18.87
N GLY A 230 -4.91 19.93 19.23
CA GLY A 230 -5.63 19.72 20.49
C GLY A 230 -7.09 20.16 20.47
N ASP A 231 -7.72 20.30 19.29
CA ASP A 231 -9.14 20.66 19.18
C ASP A 231 -10.11 19.46 19.36
N GLY A 232 -9.60 18.22 19.33
CA GLY A 232 -10.34 16.98 19.46
C GLY A 232 -10.71 16.31 18.13
N SER A 233 -10.32 16.88 16.98
CA SER A 233 -10.50 16.32 15.64
C SER A 233 -9.30 15.49 15.20
N VAL A 234 -9.51 14.47 14.37
CA VAL A 234 -8.39 13.74 13.74
C VAL A 234 -7.84 14.56 12.56
N ASP A 235 -6.63 15.08 12.69
CA ASP A 235 -5.90 15.72 11.58
C ASP A 235 -5.21 14.68 10.69
N LEU A 236 -4.77 15.13 9.52
CA LEU A 236 -3.97 14.34 8.59
C LEU A 236 -2.49 14.72 8.66
N VAL A 237 -1.60 13.71 8.65
CA VAL A 237 -0.15 13.91 8.52
C VAL A 237 0.40 12.98 7.46
N SER A 238 1.31 13.48 6.61
CA SER A 238 1.92 12.72 5.52
C SER A 238 3.44 12.87 5.45
N VAL A 239 4.10 11.84 4.91
CA VAL A 239 5.52 11.85 4.56
C VAL A 239 5.72 11.55 3.08
N SER A 240 6.55 12.38 2.42
CA SER A 240 6.75 12.35 0.97
C SER A 240 8.23 12.29 0.61
N LYS A 241 8.66 11.13 0.09
CA LYS A 241 10.07 10.81 -0.18
C LYS A 241 10.71 11.77 -1.18
N ASP A 242 10.08 11.95 -2.34
CA ASP A 242 10.72 12.60 -3.49
C ASP A 242 10.70 14.14 -3.37
N SER A 243 9.96 14.67 -2.39
CA SER A 243 9.92 16.08 -1.97
C SER A 243 10.55 16.33 -0.59
N ASN A 244 11.12 15.32 0.07
CA ASN A 244 11.75 15.39 1.41
C ASN A 244 10.87 16.08 2.47
N THR A 245 9.55 15.88 2.37
CA THR A 245 8.56 16.70 3.08
C THR A 245 7.77 15.89 4.10
N VAL A 246 7.69 16.41 5.32
CA VAL A 246 6.71 16.06 6.35
C VAL A 246 5.65 17.17 6.36
N ALA A 247 4.38 16.83 6.19
CA ALA A 247 3.29 17.82 6.09
C ALA A 247 2.07 17.41 6.92
N TRP A 248 1.54 18.37 7.67
CA TRP A 248 0.32 18.30 8.47
C TRP A 248 -0.80 19.10 7.78
N TYR A 249 -2.03 18.60 7.90
CA TYR A 249 -3.24 19.20 7.37
C TYR A 249 -4.30 19.18 8.48
N PRO A 250 -4.59 20.32 9.14
CA PRO A 250 -5.60 20.36 10.20
C PRO A 250 -7.02 20.14 9.69
N ASN A 251 -7.82 19.42 10.47
CA ASN A 251 -9.22 19.07 10.21
C ASN A 251 -10.16 20.08 10.87
N ILE A 252 -10.52 21.12 10.11
CA ILE A 252 -11.07 22.34 10.69
C ILE A 252 -12.48 22.13 11.30
N ASN A 253 -12.55 22.03 12.64
CA ASN A 253 -13.72 21.69 13.45
C ASN A 253 -14.30 20.28 13.18
N GLY A 254 -13.46 19.27 12.93
CA GLY A 254 -13.92 17.88 12.76
C GLY A 254 -14.95 17.73 11.65
N SER A 255 -14.62 18.21 10.45
CA SER A 255 -15.54 18.23 9.29
C SER A 255 -14.92 17.63 8.04
N ALA A 256 -13.87 16.83 8.24
CA ALA A 256 -12.93 16.30 7.25
C ALA A 256 -12.52 17.33 6.16
N MET A 257 -12.39 18.59 6.58
CA MET A 257 -12.00 19.71 5.72
C MET A 257 -10.57 20.15 6.03
N PHE A 258 -9.71 20.00 5.01
CA PHE A 258 -8.26 20.21 5.09
C PHE A 258 -7.81 21.38 4.19
N PRO A 259 -8.21 22.64 4.49
CA PRO A 259 -7.97 23.80 3.60
C PRO A 259 -6.53 24.34 3.62
N THR A 260 -5.68 23.80 4.48
CA THR A 260 -4.34 24.34 4.78
C THR A 260 -3.32 23.21 4.90
N LYS A 261 -2.17 23.38 4.24
CA LYS A 261 -0.99 22.49 4.33
C LYS A 261 0.09 23.19 5.15
N HIS A 262 0.45 22.60 6.28
CA HIS A 262 1.56 23.03 7.13
C HIS A 262 2.77 22.12 6.86
N VAL A 263 3.86 22.69 6.37
CA VAL A 263 5.12 21.96 6.18
C VAL A 263 5.86 21.91 7.51
N VAL A 264 5.84 20.75 8.16
CA VAL A 264 6.55 20.46 9.42
C VAL A 264 8.05 20.45 9.16
N SER A 265 8.46 19.79 8.07
CA SER A 265 9.85 19.69 7.64
C SER A 265 9.92 19.60 6.12
N SER A 266 10.92 20.26 5.53
CA SER A 266 11.31 20.09 4.12
C SER A 266 12.76 19.59 4.00
N THR A 267 13.28 18.99 5.08
CA THR A 267 14.67 18.57 5.24
C THR A 267 14.80 17.10 5.68
N ALA A 268 13.69 16.39 5.87
CA ALA A 268 13.65 14.95 6.13
C ALA A 268 13.94 14.19 4.82
N MET A 269 15.22 13.89 4.54
CA MET A 269 15.62 13.44 3.20
C MET A 269 15.10 12.02 2.93
N GLY A 270 14.25 11.91 1.92
CA GLY A 270 13.62 10.64 1.57
C GLY A 270 12.58 10.13 2.59
N ALA A 271 11.96 11.02 3.38
CA ALA A 271 10.91 10.70 4.38
C ALA A 271 9.94 9.60 3.91
N TYR A 272 9.76 8.55 4.74
CA TYR A 272 9.12 7.30 4.31
C TYR A 272 8.16 6.71 5.34
N GLY A 273 8.64 6.52 6.57
CA GLY A 273 7.84 6.06 7.71
C GLY A 273 7.53 7.22 8.66
N ILE A 274 6.39 7.15 9.34
CA ILE A 274 5.98 8.11 10.36
C ILE A 274 5.05 7.43 11.37
N VAL A 275 5.18 7.82 12.64
CA VAL A 275 4.24 7.55 13.73
C VAL A 275 3.96 8.87 14.47
N ALA A 276 2.75 9.02 15.02
CA ALA A 276 2.32 10.18 15.78
C ALA A 276 2.04 9.77 17.22
N VAL A 277 2.73 10.37 18.18
CA VAL A 277 2.65 10.06 19.63
C VAL A 277 3.23 11.24 20.42
N ASP A 278 2.76 11.48 21.64
CA ASP A 278 3.43 12.39 22.58
C ASP A 278 4.66 11.68 23.16
N VAL A 279 5.86 12.02 22.70
CA VAL A 279 7.12 11.32 23.06
C VAL A 279 7.63 11.75 24.44
N ASN A 280 7.19 12.91 24.93
CA ASN A 280 7.79 13.58 26.09
C ASN A 280 6.79 13.85 27.23
N VAL A 281 5.56 13.36 27.07
CA VAL A 281 4.45 13.41 28.03
C VAL A 281 4.07 14.85 28.43
N ASP A 282 4.17 15.81 27.51
CA ASP A 282 3.74 17.22 27.74
C ASP A 282 2.27 17.50 27.36
N GLY A 283 1.60 16.54 26.73
CA GLY A 283 0.20 16.60 26.31
C GLY A 283 0.00 17.00 24.85
N HIS A 284 1.06 17.11 24.05
CA HIS A 284 0.98 17.40 22.62
C HIS A 284 1.49 16.23 21.78
N VAL A 285 0.75 15.88 20.71
CA VAL A 285 1.15 14.81 19.80
C VAL A 285 2.34 15.27 18.94
N ASP A 286 3.47 14.58 19.08
CA ASP A 286 4.67 14.74 18.28
C ASP A 286 4.66 13.81 17.05
N LEU A 287 5.67 13.94 16.19
CA LEU A 287 5.87 13.07 15.01
C LEU A 287 7.27 12.45 14.99
N VAL A 288 7.38 11.13 14.95
CA VAL A 288 8.66 10.42 14.75
C VAL A 288 8.72 9.90 13.32
N VAL A 289 9.82 10.19 12.61
CA VAL A 289 9.94 10.05 11.15
C VAL A 289 11.19 9.27 10.74
N ALA A 290 11.04 8.32 9.81
CA ALA A 290 12.11 7.60 9.14
C ALA A 290 12.49 8.27 7.80
N SER A 291 13.74 8.69 7.66
CA SER A 291 14.28 9.40 6.49
C SER A 291 15.41 8.60 5.82
N ASN A 292 15.08 7.90 4.72
CA ASN A 292 15.98 6.91 4.09
C ASN A 292 17.10 7.48 3.20
N ALA A 293 17.23 8.80 3.04
CA ALA A 293 18.25 9.41 2.18
C ALA A 293 19.23 10.31 2.95
N ASP A 294 19.04 10.48 4.25
CA ASP A 294 20.02 10.99 5.21
C ASP A 294 20.29 9.99 6.37
N ASP A 295 19.69 8.80 6.32
CA ASP A 295 19.83 7.69 7.28
C ASP A 295 19.40 8.04 8.72
N THR A 296 18.46 8.98 8.86
CA THR A 296 17.99 9.49 10.16
C THR A 296 16.63 8.94 10.62
N VAL A 297 16.57 8.64 11.91
CA VAL A 297 15.35 8.63 12.73
C VAL A 297 15.28 9.97 13.45
N ALA A 298 14.26 10.76 13.14
CA ALA A 298 14.09 12.12 13.67
C ALA A 298 12.74 12.27 14.37
N TRP A 299 12.79 12.82 15.58
CA TRP A 299 11.61 13.25 16.34
C TRP A 299 11.38 14.73 16.04
N TYR A 300 10.17 15.07 15.62
CA TYR A 300 9.67 16.42 15.47
C TYR A 300 8.75 16.70 16.64
N ARG A 301 9.30 17.31 17.69
CA ARG A 301 8.56 17.70 18.89
C ARG A 301 7.60 18.83 18.56
N ASN A 302 6.32 18.64 18.85
CA ASN A 302 5.29 19.65 18.78
C ASN A 302 5.45 20.62 19.96
N THR A 303 5.54 21.92 19.69
CA THR A 303 5.73 22.94 20.74
C THR A 303 4.41 23.59 21.19
N GLY A 304 3.28 22.94 20.88
CA GLY A 304 1.94 23.36 21.30
C GLY A 304 0.87 22.87 20.35
N ASN A 305 0.18 23.80 19.69
CA ASN A 305 -0.99 23.52 18.86
C ASN A 305 -0.63 23.13 17.41
N GLY A 306 0.33 22.23 17.19
CA GLY A 306 0.75 21.75 15.86
C GLY A 306 1.42 22.78 14.95
N THR A 307 1.39 24.07 15.29
CA THR A 307 1.87 25.14 14.39
C THR A 307 3.39 25.35 14.38
N ALA A 308 4.14 24.73 15.29
CA ALA A 308 5.59 24.85 15.38
C ALA A 308 6.24 23.60 15.97
N PHE A 309 7.26 23.09 15.27
CA PHE A 309 7.99 21.87 15.64
C PHE A 309 9.49 22.12 15.85
N GLU A 310 10.10 21.42 16.80
CA GLU A 310 11.55 21.34 17.00
C GLU A 310 12.06 19.97 16.54
N GLN A 311 13.11 19.94 15.70
CA GLN A 311 13.68 18.68 15.21
C GLN A 311 14.80 18.20 16.13
N ILE A 312 14.63 17.01 16.69
CA ILE A 312 15.61 16.26 17.47
C ILE A 312 15.98 14.99 16.69
N VAL A 313 17.25 14.61 16.70
CA VAL A 313 17.74 13.41 15.99
C VAL A 313 17.96 12.31 17.00
N VAL A 314 17.06 11.32 17.00
CA VAL A 314 17.11 10.12 17.84
C VAL A 314 18.31 9.25 17.43
N TYR A 315 18.45 9.02 16.12
CA TYR A 315 19.55 8.21 15.57
C TYR A 315 19.87 8.63 14.12
N SER A 316 21.15 8.59 13.75
CA SER A 316 21.65 9.15 12.48
C SER A 316 22.49 8.18 11.63
N ASN A 317 22.38 6.87 11.85
CA ASN A 317 23.17 5.85 11.15
C ASN A 317 22.33 4.63 10.73
N ALA A 318 21.02 4.81 10.51
CA ALA A 318 20.11 3.73 10.15
C ALA A 318 20.00 3.61 8.62
N ASP A 319 20.91 2.83 8.02
CA ASP A 319 21.18 2.74 6.58
C ASP A 319 19.90 2.42 5.76
N PHE A 320 19.35 3.46 5.13
CA PHE A 320 18.08 3.47 4.42
C PHE A 320 16.88 3.05 5.29
N VAL A 321 16.69 3.70 6.46
CA VAL A 321 15.57 3.49 7.39
C VAL A 321 14.19 3.71 6.75
N LEU A 322 13.28 2.73 6.89
CA LEU A 322 11.97 2.74 6.22
C LEU A 322 10.78 2.85 7.17
N SER A 323 10.92 2.36 8.40
CA SER A 323 9.82 2.24 9.36
C SER A 323 10.31 2.54 10.76
N VAL A 324 9.44 3.19 11.52
CA VAL A 324 9.60 3.56 12.92
C VAL A 324 8.30 3.27 13.66
N PHE A 325 8.42 2.94 14.94
CA PHE A 325 7.33 2.77 15.90
C PHE A 325 7.78 3.39 17.23
N ALA A 326 6.85 3.78 18.10
CA ALA A 326 7.18 4.41 19.37
C ALA A 326 6.15 4.04 20.45
N ALA A 327 6.66 3.72 21.64
CA ALA A 327 5.93 3.33 22.85
C ALA A 327 6.90 3.34 24.05
N ASP A 328 6.38 3.30 25.27
CA ASP A 328 7.12 2.91 26.47
C ASP A 328 7.47 1.40 26.35
N LEU A 329 8.72 1.06 26.01
CA LEU A 329 9.10 -0.34 25.77
C LEU A 329 9.66 -1.02 27.02
N ASP A 330 10.35 -0.29 27.90
CA ASP A 330 10.98 -0.84 29.11
C ASP A 330 10.18 -0.65 30.42
N LYS A 331 9.12 0.17 30.39
CA LYS A 331 8.23 0.55 31.52
C LYS A 331 8.86 1.46 32.58
N ASP A 332 9.85 2.27 32.21
CA ASP A 332 10.34 3.44 32.96
C ASP A 332 9.27 4.55 33.06
N GLY A 333 8.52 4.78 31.98
CA GLY A 333 7.43 5.75 31.91
C GLY A 333 7.63 6.93 30.94
N ASP A 334 8.66 6.91 30.09
CA ASP A 334 8.74 7.76 28.89
C ASP A 334 8.46 6.97 27.59
N MET A 335 8.85 7.49 26.41
CA MET A 335 8.56 6.87 25.12
C MET A 335 9.85 6.62 24.33
N ASP A 336 10.09 5.34 24.02
CA ASP A 336 11.15 4.86 23.17
C ASP A 336 10.78 4.90 21.68
N VAL A 337 11.77 4.65 20.82
CA VAL A 337 11.56 4.49 19.36
C VAL A 337 12.16 3.19 18.85
N ALA A 338 11.36 2.33 18.22
CA ALA A 338 11.85 1.20 17.43
C ALA A 338 12.07 1.61 15.96
N SER A 339 13.07 1.04 15.27
CA SER A 339 13.35 1.34 13.85
C SER A 339 13.78 0.12 13.02
N ALA A 340 13.49 0.16 11.72
CA ALA A 340 13.84 -0.86 10.74
C ALA A 340 14.57 -0.26 9.52
N SER A 341 15.80 -0.71 9.26
CA SER A 341 16.69 -0.16 8.21
C SER A 341 17.14 -1.20 7.17
N PHE A 342 17.14 -0.78 5.91
CA PHE A 342 17.01 -1.71 4.78
C PHE A 342 18.34 -2.22 4.21
N PHE A 343 19.42 -1.44 4.28
CA PHE A 343 20.71 -1.86 3.70
C PHE A 343 21.68 -2.49 4.70
N ASP A 344 21.63 -2.10 5.98
CA ASP A 344 22.24 -2.86 7.08
C ASP A 344 21.34 -4.03 7.55
N GLY A 345 20.05 -3.99 7.16
CA GLY A 345 19.05 -5.01 7.44
C GLY A 345 18.77 -5.17 8.92
N ALA A 346 18.79 -4.08 9.67
CA ALA A 346 18.71 -4.08 11.12
C ALA A 346 17.30 -3.78 11.66
N ILE A 347 17.02 -4.35 12.84
CA ILE A 347 15.93 -3.95 13.74
C ILE A 347 16.59 -3.43 15.03
N ARG A 348 16.20 -2.23 15.46
CA ARG A 348 16.75 -1.57 16.64
C ARG A 348 15.62 -1.01 17.51
N TRP A 349 15.93 -0.79 18.78
CA TRP A 349 15.18 0.16 19.60
C TRP A 349 16.12 1.23 20.16
N HIS A 350 15.56 2.39 20.45
CA HIS A 350 16.24 3.60 20.89
C HIS A 350 15.64 3.99 22.23
N GLU A 351 16.37 3.64 23.29
CA GLU A 351 16.05 3.91 24.70
C GLU A 351 16.13 5.42 24.94
N ASN A 352 15.04 6.03 25.38
CA ASN A 352 15.03 7.40 25.91
C ASN A 352 15.50 7.34 27.38
N LEU A 353 16.39 8.25 27.78
CA LEU A 353 17.08 8.19 29.09
C LEU A 353 16.69 9.33 30.05
N ASP A 354 15.87 10.29 29.61
CA ASP A 354 15.61 11.50 30.38
C ASP A 354 14.17 12.02 30.34
N GLY A 355 13.23 11.30 29.73
CA GLY A 355 11.82 11.71 29.57
C GLY A 355 11.59 12.91 28.65
N ALA A 356 12.65 13.65 28.32
CA ALA A 356 12.62 14.83 27.47
C ALA A 356 13.15 14.54 26.05
N GLY A 357 13.59 13.30 25.78
CA GLY A 357 14.15 12.88 24.50
C GLY A 357 15.44 13.62 24.13
N ILE A 358 16.27 13.96 25.11
CA ILE A 358 17.55 14.66 24.91
C ILE A 358 18.73 13.70 24.93
N GLU A 359 18.71 12.71 25.83
CA GLU A 359 19.72 11.63 25.89
C GLU A 359 19.08 10.31 25.43
N TRP A 360 19.67 9.69 24.39
CA TRP A 360 19.19 8.44 23.80
C TRP A 360 20.30 7.38 23.79
N THR A 361 19.96 6.14 24.14
CA THR A 361 20.77 4.94 23.87
C THR A 361 20.17 4.16 22.69
N THR A 362 20.93 3.23 22.10
CA THR A 362 20.45 2.44 20.96
C THR A 362 20.91 1.01 21.09
N HIS A 363 19.95 0.09 20.99
CA HIS A 363 20.13 -1.34 21.14
C HIS A 363 19.83 -2.06 19.82
N GLU A 364 20.66 -3.04 19.46
CA GLU A 364 20.59 -3.70 18.16
C GLU A 364 20.01 -5.11 18.30
N LEU A 365 18.68 -5.23 18.15
CA LEU A 365 17.96 -6.49 18.33
C LEU A 365 18.27 -7.51 17.22
N TYR A 366 18.44 -7.01 16.00
CA TYR A 366 18.83 -7.83 14.85
C TYR A 366 19.63 -7.03 13.85
N ILE A 367 20.63 -7.66 13.21
CA ILE A 367 21.41 -7.10 12.12
C ILE A 367 21.72 -8.21 11.12
N ASN A 368 21.26 -8.08 9.88
CA ASN A 368 21.74 -8.87 8.76
C ASN A 368 21.58 -8.08 7.44
N PRO A 369 22.67 -7.59 6.82
CA PRO A 369 22.59 -6.85 5.55
C PRO A 369 21.97 -7.63 4.38
N GLU A 370 21.85 -8.96 4.47
CA GLU A 370 21.13 -9.77 3.48
C GLU A 370 19.61 -9.88 3.74
N ALA A 371 19.11 -9.45 4.91
CA ALA A 371 17.71 -9.61 5.33
C ALA A 371 16.75 -8.51 4.82
N GLN A 372 17.25 -7.28 4.67
CA GLN A 372 16.47 -6.09 4.27
C GLN A 372 15.27 -5.83 5.19
N ALA A 373 15.51 -5.41 6.43
CA ALA A 373 14.44 -4.98 7.33
C ALA A 373 13.63 -3.84 6.70
N HIS A 374 12.30 -3.97 6.75
CA HIS A 374 11.39 -3.07 6.04
C HIS A 374 10.31 -2.48 6.96
N PHE A 375 9.92 -3.20 8.00
CA PHE A 375 8.84 -2.80 8.89
C PHE A 375 9.13 -3.20 10.34
N VAL A 376 8.74 -2.34 11.28
CA VAL A 376 8.63 -2.61 12.70
C VAL A 376 7.36 -1.95 13.26
N THR A 377 6.68 -2.62 14.18
CA THR A 377 5.58 -2.08 15.01
C THR A 377 5.54 -2.84 16.34
N GLY A 378 4.95 -2.27 17.39
CA GLY A 378 4.75 -2.96 18.67
C GLY A 378 3.29 -3.33 18.94
N VAL A 379 3.08 -4.36 19.77
CA VAL A 379 1.80 -4.72 20.41
C VAL A 379 2.07 -5.60 21.64
N ASP A 380 1.23 -5.55 22.67
CA ASP A 380 1.18 -6.58 23.73
C ASP A 380 0.60 -7.88 23.15
N LEU A 381 1.41 -8.92 22.97
CA LEU A 381 0.99 -10.17 22.31
C LEU A 381 0.45 -11.23 23.27
N ASP A 382 0.82 -11.24 24.55
CA ASP A 382 0.40 -12.32 25.48
C ASP A 382 -0.41 -11.86 26.70
N ASN A 383 -0.68 -10.55 26.78
CA ASN A 383 -1.43 -9.86 27.83
C ASN A 383 -0.73 -9.83 29.20
N ASP A 384 0.61 -9.90 29.26
CA ASP A 384 1.37 -9.43 30.43
C ASP A 384 1.54 -7.89 30.48
N GLY A 385 1.34 -7.23 29.33
CA GLY A 385 1.33 -5.79 29.16
C GLY A 385 2.68 -5.18 28.75
N ASP A 386 3.73 -5.96 28.51
CA ASP A 386 4.92 -5.51 27.78
C ASP A 386 4.57 -5.26 26.29
N VAL A 387 5.53 -4.79 25.48
CA VAL A 387 5.28 -4.45 24.06
C VAL A 387 6.24 -5.21 23.13
N GLU A 388 5.76 -6.32 22.57
CA GLU A 388 6.48 -7.14 21.59
C GLU A 388 6.71 -6.36 20.30
N LEU A 389 7.94 -6.36 19.80
CA LEU A 389 8.26 -5.77 18.51
C LEU A 389 8.06 -6.79 17.37
N LEU A 390 7.03 -6.55 16.56
CA LEU A 390 6.77 -7.23 15.31
C LEU A 390 7.66 -6.66 14.20
N ALA A 391 8.28 -7.50 13.39
CA ALA A 391 9.11 -7.04 12.29
C ALA A 391 8.97 -7.87 11.00
N GLY A 392 9.22 -7.20 9.87
CA GLY A 392 9.27 -7.82 8.54
C GLY A 392 10.63 -7.61 7.85
N THR A 393 11.31 -8.70 7.49
CA THR A 393 12.56 -8.67 6.70
C THR A 393 12.29 -9.13 5.26
N HIS A 394 12.39 -8.18 4.33
CA HIS A 394 11.88 -8.29 2.96
C HIS A 394 12.62 -9.33 2.11
N ALA A 395 13.96 -9.41 2.19
CA ALA A 395 14.74 -10.37 1.41
C ALA A 395 14.78 -11.76 2.06
N GLU A 396 14.68 -11.82 3.38
CA GLU A 396 14.50 -13.06 4.16
C GLU A 396 13.06 -13.62 4.12
N ASN A 397 12.11 -12.88 3.55
CA ASN A 397 10.68 -13.24 3.46
C ASN A 397 10.06 -13.59 4.82
N THR A 398 10.58 -12.96 5.89
CA THR A 398 10.40 -13.41 7.26
C THR A 398 9.55 -12.43 8.06
N VAL A 399 8.50 -12.97 8.69
CA VAL A 399 7.70 -12.33 9.74
C VAL A 399 8.21 -12.86 11.08
N GLN A 400 8.49 -11.96 12.02
CA GLN A 400 9.14 -12.30 13.29
C GLN A 400 8.66 -11.40 14.43
N VAL A 401 8.81 -11.91 15.65
CA VAL A 401 8.52 -11.24 16.92
C VAL A 401 9.79 -11.19 17.75
N PHE A 402 10.07 -10.02 18.35
CA PHE A 402 11.00 -9.90 19.47
C PHE A 402 10.16 -9.81 20.75
N HIS A 403 10.33 -10.82 21.61
CA HIS A 403 9.58 -10.97 22.86
C HIS A 403 10.20 -10.09 23.93
N ALA A 404 9.42 -9.17 24.50
CA ALA A 404 9.84 -8.35 25.62
C ALA A 404 9.79 -9.17 26.92
N VAL A 405 10.54 -8.74 27.93
CA VAL A 405 10.47 -9.21 29.33
C VAL A 405 10.96 -8.09 30.26
N THR A 406 10.05 -7.40 30.92
CA THR A 406 10.37 -6.43 31.97
C THR A 406 10.52 -7.13 33.34
N ARG A 407 10.63 -6.36 34.43
CA ARG A 407 10.95 -6.91 35.77
C ARG A 407 9.73 -7.49 36.50
N CYS A 408 8.57 -7.57 35.86
CA CYS A 408 7.35 -8.14 36.47
C CYS A 408 7.40 -9.66 36.58
N ASP A 409 7.88 -10.32 35.52
CA ASP A 409 7.50 -11.70 35.16
C ASP A 409 8.42 -12.73 35.82
N TRP A 410 9.47 -12.22 36.47
CA TRP A 410 10.29 -12.95 37.44
C TRP A 410 9.63 -13.07 38.82
N GLY A 411 8.32 -12.83 38.90
CA GLY A 411 7.47 -13.16 40.04
C GLY A 411 7.32 -12.05 41.08
N ASN A 412 7.52 -10.79 40.69
CA ASN A 412 7.60 -9.67 41.64
C ASN A 412 6.37 -8.75 41.59
N SER A 413 5.43 -8.99 42.51
CA SER A 413 4.21 -8.18 42.69
C SER A 413 4.39 -6.66 42.87
N SER A 414 5.61 -6.15 43.07
CA SER A 414 5.85 -4.73 43.31
C SER A 414 5.77 -3.84 42.06
N CYS A 415 5.72 -4.43 40.85
CA CYS A 415 5.64 -3.69 39.60
C CYS A 415 4.19 -3.34 39.16
N CYS A 416 3.18 -4.06 39.66
CA CYS A 416 1.81 -3.94 39.16
C CYS A 416 1.26 -2.51 39.29
N LEU A 417 0.73 -1.98 38.18
CA LEU A 417 0.23 -0.60 38.05
C LEU A 417 -1.14 -0.38 38.70
N GLU A 418 -1.44 0.87 39.07
CA GLU A 418 -2.68 1.26 39.76
C GLU A 418 -3.93 1.03 38.89
N GLY A 419 -4.62 -0.07 39.16
CA GLY A 419 -5.70 -0.60 38.32
C GLY A 419 -5.65 -2.12 38.17
N THR A 420 -4.51 -2.72 38.52
CA THR A 420 -4.25 -4.16 38.49
C THR A 420 -4.03 -4.76 39.89
N THR A 421 -3.94 -6.08 39.97
CA THR A 421 -3.54 -6.87 41.15
C THR A 421 -2.70 -8.07 40.71
N TRP A 422 -1.67 -8.40 41.50
CA TRP A 422 -0.89 -9.62 41.31
C TRP A 422 -1.75 -10.86 41.57
N ASN A 423 -1.79 -11.81 40.64
CA ASN A 423 -2.54 -13.07 40.80
C ASN A 423 -1.72 -14.23 41.42
N GLY A 424 -0.39 -14.08 41.47
CA GLY A 424 0.56 -15.12 41.86
C GLY A 424 1.70 -15.29 40.86
N ASN A 425 1.42 -15.08 39.57
CA ASN A 425 2.36 -15.21 38.44
C ASN A 425 2.47 -13.94 37.57
N LEU A 426 1.40 -13.16 37.43
CA LEU A 426 1.33 -11.95 36.58
C LEU A 426 0.34 -10.92 37.14
N CYS A 427 0.39 -9.68 36.65
CA CYS A 427 -0.52 -8.59 37.03
C CYS A 427 -1.82 -8.66 36.22
N GLN A 428 -2.99 -8.61 36.87
CA GLN A 428 -4.30 -8.69 36.19
C GLN A 428 -5.21 -7.52 36.56
N PRO A 429 -6.10 -7.06 35.66
CA PRO A 429 -7.05 -5.98 35.95
C PRO A 429 -7.92 -6.22 37.20
N CYS A 430 -8.25 -5.15 37.93
CA CYS A 430 -9.10 -5.26 39.12
C CYS A 430 -10.49 -5.86 38.80
N PRO A 431 -10.98 -6.84 39.59
CA PRO A 431 -12.29 -7.46 39.37
C PRO A 431 -13.46 -6.46 39.41
N THR A 432 -14.53 -6.75 38.67
CA THR A 432 -15.72 -5.90 38.60
C THR A 432 -16.26 -5.54 39.99
N GLY A 433 -16.46 -4.23 40.24
CA GLY A 433 -16.87 -3.72 41.55
C GLY A 433 -15.71 -3.37 42.49
N TYR A 434 -14.46 -3.51 42.04
CA TYR A 434 -13.26 -3.01 42.71
C TYR A 434 -12.59 -1.92 41.87
N TYR A 435 -11.78 -1.07 42.51
CA TYR A 435 -10.93 -0.06 41.88
C TYR A 435 -9.50 -0.23 42.40
N GLY A 436 -8.50 0.04 41.56
CA GLY A 436 -7.11 0.03 41.99
C GLY A 436 -6.77 1.23 42.88
N VAL A 437 -5.85 1.03 43.82
CA VAL A 437 -5.05 2.10 44.44
C VAL A 437 -3.59 1.65 44.57
N SER A 438 -2.65 2.58 44.48
CA SER A 438 -1.28 2.38 44.93
C SER A 438 -1.18 2.45 46.46
N SER A 439 -0.42 1.54 47.06
CA SER A 439 -0.23 1.48 48.52
C SER A 439 1.26 1.31 48.88
N GLY A 440 2.09 2.21 48.37
CA GLY A 440 3.54 2.01 48.24
C GLY A 440 3.84 1.36 46.88
N SER A 441 4.97 0.66 46.77
CA SER A 441 5.37 -0.09 45.57
C SER A 441 4.58 -1.40 45.42
N THR A 442 3.25 -1.31 45.35
CA THR A 442 2.33 -2.42 45.07
C THR A 442 0.93 -1.85 44.76
N ALA A 443 0.33 -2.19 43.61
CA ALA A 443 -1.09 -1.95 43.38
C ALA A 443 -1.97 -2.96 44.13
N ILE A 444 -3.11 -2.48 44.63
CA ILE A 444 -4.12 -3.29 45.31
C ILE A 444 -5.53 -2.89 44.89
N CYS A 445 -6.43 -3.87 44.73
CA CYS A 445 -7.83 -3.63 44.40
C CYS A 445 -8.68 -3.45 45.67
N LEU A 446 -9.33 -2.30 45.82
CA LEU A 446 -10.28 -2.00 46.90
C LEU A 446 -11.72 -2.06 46.40
N ALA A 447 -12.64 -2.56 47.21
CA ALA A 447 -14.06 -2.66 46.83
C ALA A 447 -14.70 -1.25 46.72
N CYS A 448 -15.44 -0.99 45.65
CA CYS A 448 -16.12 0.29 45.46
C CYS A 448 -17.12 0.57 46.60
N PRO A 449 -17.10 1.77 47.24
CA PRO A 449 -17.97 2.08 48.39
C PRO A 449 -19.47 2.04 48.10
N THR A 450 -19.86 2.06 46.83
CA THR A 450 -21.23 1.82 46.34
C THR A 450 -21.16 0.89 45.12
N GLN A 451 -22.21 0.11 44.87
CA GLN A 451 -22.25 -0.96 43.85
C GLN A 451 -22.40 -0.42 42.40
N THR A 452 -21.64 0.61 42.04
CA THR A 452 -21.75 1.34 40.77
C THR A 452 -20.37 1.63 40.17
N CYS A 453 -19.61 0.57 39.96
CA CYS A 453 -18.37 0.52 39.16
C CYS A 453 -18.57 -0.58 38.10
N THR A 454 -19.03 -0.20 36.91
CA THR A 454 -19.59 -1.10 35.88
C THR A 454 -18.68 -1.36 34.68
N VAL A 455 -17.41 -0.95 34.75
CA VAL A 455 -16.37 -1.22 33.75
C VAL A 455 -15.10 -1.63 34.51
N ALA A 456 -14.32 -2.58 33.99
CA ALA A 456 -12.99 -2.89 34.51
C ALA A 456 -11.99 -1.78 34.12
N GLY A 457 -10.84 -1.69 34.81
CA GLY A 457 -9.74 -0.77 34.48
C GLY A 457 -9.98 0.75 34.66
N ALA A 458 -11.23 1.22 34.78
CA ALA A 458 -11.53 2.65 34.77
C ALA A 458 -11.12 3.41 36.05
N ILE A 459 -10.14 4.31 35.95
CA ILE A 459 -9.76 5.27 37.00
C ILE A 459 -10.86 6.32 37.18
N LYS A 460 -11.33 6.53 38.43
CA LYS A 460 -12.18 7.68 38.81
C LYS A 460 -11.80 8.28 40.17
N LEU A 461 -11.16 9.45 40.13
CA LEU A 461 -10.85 10.24 41.32
C LEU A 461 -12.14 10.78 41.99
N PRO A 462 -12.28 10.71 43.34
CA PRO A 462 -13.51 11.06 44.04
C PRO A 462 -13.67 12.58 44.27
N SER A 463 -13.88 13.35 43.21
CA SER A 463 -14.07 14.81 43.27
C SER A 463 -15.52 15.27 43.56
N THR A 464 -16.50 14.35 43.58
CA THR A 464 -17.94 14.65 43.61
C THR A 464 -18.70 14.10 44.83
N CYS A 465 -18.11 14.17 46.03
CA CYS A 465 -18.86 14.11 47.29
C CYS A 465 -18.41 15.21 48.25
N SER A 466 -19.33 15.74 49.07
CA SER A 466 -19.17 17.06 49.69
C SER A 466 -19.20 17.07 51.23
N VAL A 467 -18.56 18.12 51.77
CA VAL A 467 -18.64 18.67 53.14
C VAL A 467 -17.77 18.04 54.25
N THR A 468 -17.09 18.94 54.98
CA THR A 468 -16.50 18.82 56.33
C THR A 468 -15.10 18.18 56.55
N LEU A 469 -14.07 19.01 56.31
CA LEU A 469 -12.91 19.25 57.19
C LEU A 469 -12.81 18.46 58.52
N GLN A 470 -11.69 17.77 58.74
CA GLN A 470 -10.85 17.98 59.93
C GLN A 470 -9.39 17.55 59.71
N THR A 471 -8.45 18.52 59.81
CA THR A 471 -7.02 18.42 60.23
C THR A 471 -6.24 17.12 59.94
N ALA A 472 -5.11 17.13 59.20
CA ALA A 472 -3.96 17.99 59.48
C ALA A 472 -3.03 18.28 58.25
N THR A 473 -2.14 19.25 58.46
CA THR A 473 -1.16 19.92 57.59
C THR A 473 -0.23 19.07 56.69
N CYS A 474 0.06 19.59 55.49
CA CYS A 474 1.13 19.13 54.59
C CYS A 474 2.47 19.88 54.80
N ALA A 475 3.61 19.18 54.59
CA ALA A 475 4.94 19.67 54.17
C ALA A 475 5.96 18.52 54.31
N ALA A 476 6.95 18.28 53.42
CA ALA A 476 7.24 18.76 52.06
C ALA A 476 8.24 17.76 51.37
N HIS A 477 8.60 17.97 50.10
CA HIS A 477 9.60 17.18 49.36
C HIS A 477 10.99 17.15 50.03
N ALA A 478 11.74 16.04 49.88
CA ALA A 478 13.00 15.99 49.10
C ALA A 478 13.75 14.63 49.26
N ASP A 479 13.92 13.94 48.14
CA ASP A 479 15.06 13.15 47.64
C ASP A 479 16.07 12.42 48.58
N SER A 480 16.36 11.18 48.18
CA SER A 480 17.68 10.48 48.28
C SER A 480 18.15 9.84 49.60
N PHE A 481 19.15 8.95 49.46
CA PHE A 481 19.96 8.25 50.48
C PHE A 481 19.32 7.16 51.37
N ALA A 482 19.01 6.01 50.76
CA ALA A 482 18.98 4.71 51.44
C ALA A 482 20.41 4.21 51.80
N ALA A 483 21.18 4.99 52.57
CA ALA A 483 22.60 4.71 52.86
C ALA A 483 23.07 5.11 54.27
N CYS A 484 22.18 5.19 55.27
CA CYS A 484 22.51 5.59 56.64
C CYS A 484 21.70 4.80 57.69
N ASP A 485 22.19 3.62 58.10
CA ASP A 485 21.79 3.01 59.41
C ASP A 485 22.78 1.96 59.98
N CYS A 486 23.68 1.38 59.18
CA CYS A 486 24.73 0.51 59.72
C CYS A 486 25.86 1.28 60.42
N GLY A 487 26.10 0.94 61.69
CA GLY A 487 27.08 1.60 62.56
C GLY A 487 28.56 1.29 62.26
N VAL A 488 29.45 2.00 62.97
CA VAL A 488 30.92 1.87 62.90
C VAL A 488 31.35 0.40 62.96
N GLY A 489 32.12 -0.05 61.96
CA GLY A 489 32.60 -1.43 61.84
C GLY A 489 31.66 -2.42 61.15
N THR A 490 30.51 -1.97 60.63
CA THR A 490 29.55 -2.81 59.89
C THR A 490 29.20 -2.26 58.51
N TYR A 491 28.72 -3.14 57.62
CA TYR A 491 28.16 -2.84 56.30
C TYR A 491 26.84 -3.60 56.10
N MET A 492 25.94 -3.10 55.25
CA MET A 492 24.69 -3.81 54.94
C MET A 492 24.99 -4.98 54.00
N ASP A 493 24.61 -6.20 54.38
CA ASP A 493 24.56 -7.35 53.47
C ASP A 493 23.26 -7.31 52.67
N LEU A 494 23.37 -7.12 51.36
CA LEU A 494 22.25 -6.97 50.44
C LEU A 494 21.42 -8.25 50.26
N LEU A 495 21.97 -9.43 50.60
CA LEU A 495 21.23 -10.71 50.55
C LEU A 495 20.42 -11.00 51.82
N THR A 496 20.72 -10.33 52.94
CA THR A 496 20.03 -10.57 54.23
C THR A 496 19.37 -9.34 54.83
N THR A 497 19.61 -8.14 54.29
CA THR A 497 19.15 -6.84 54.82
C THR A 497 19.59 -6.58 56.28
N THR A 498 20.74 -7.13 56.68
CA THR A 498 21.31 -6.95 58.02
C THR A 498 22.71 -6.35 57.99
N CYS A 499 23.07 -5.62 59.05
CA CYS A 499 24.41 -5.04 59.19
C CYS A 499 25.42 -6.10 59.67
N VAL A 500 26.35 -6.47 58.80
CA VAL A 500 27.40 -7.48 59.04
C VAL A 500 28.74 -6.81 59.37
N SER A 501 29.51 -7.41 60.29
CA SER A 501 30.83 -6.89 60.70
C SER A 501 31.92 -7.13 59.65
N CYS A 502 32.74 -6.13 59.37
CA CYS A 502 33.83 -6.23 58.38
C CYS A 502 34.86 -7.34 58.73
N PRO A 503 35.15 -8.30 57.81
CA PRO A 503 36.16 -9.32 58.04
C PRO A 503 37.58 -8.77 58.24
N ASN A 504 38.42 -9.52 58.96
CA ASN A 504 39.86 -9.26 59.12
C ASN A 504 40.25 -7.87 59.67
N GLY A 505 39.43 -7.29 60.54
CA GLY A 505 39.86 -6.22 61.45
C GLY A 505 39.99 -4.82 60.83
N GLN A 506 39.23 -4.53 59.77
CA GLN A 506 39.14 -3.18 59.20
C GLN A 506 38.12 -2.33 59.97
N GLU A 507 38.56 -1.21 60.56
CA GLU A 507 37.67 -0.23 61.19
C GLU A 507 37.28 0.88 60.21
N LYS A 508 35.96 1.13 60.06
CA LYS A 508 35.40 2.25 59.29
C LYS A 508 35.17 3.44 60.23
N SER A 509 36.10 4.38 60.27
CA SER A 509 35.98 5.62 61.03
C SER A 509 34.90 6.57 60.47
N ALA A 510 34.40 7.48 61.31
CA ALA A 510 33.48 8.52 60.88
C ALA A 510 34.20 9.57 60.01
N GLY A 511 33.57 10.01 58.91
CA GLY A 511 34.07 11.12 58.08
C GLY A 511 34.07 12.47 58.82
N PRO A 512 34.61 13.56 58.21
CA PRO A 512 34.13 14.01 56.89
C PRO A 512 35.14 14.76 55.97
N VAL A 513 34.65 15.16 54.78
CA VAL A 513 35.16 16.19 53.83
C VAL A 513 36.48 15.92 53.07
N ARG A 514 36.49 16.26 51.76
CA ARG A 514 37.69 16.37 50.88
C ARG A 514 38.33 17.76 50.96
N THR A 515 39.65 17.87 50.84
CA THR A 515 40.33 19.03 50.22
C THR A 515 41.55 18.61 49.40
N ASP A 516 42.02 19.54 48.56
CA ASP A 516 43.00 19.40 47.49
C ASP A 516 44.48 19.36 47.95
N THR A 517 45.40 19.18 46.99
CA THR A 517 46.89 19.26 47.06
C THR A 517 47.63 18.17 47.86
N ASP A 518 48.42 17.32 47.18
CA ASP A 518 49.84 17.64 46.92
C ASP A 518 50.49 16.76 45.83
N TRP A 519 51.70 17.14 45.37
CA TRP A 519 52.38 16.66 44.15
C TRP A 519 53.22 15.36 44.30
N GLY A 520 53.54 14.70 43.16
CA GLY A 520 54.80 13.92 43.05
C GLY A 520 54.84 12.81 41.99
N ASP A 521 55.68 12.97 40.95
CA ASP A 521 56.07 11.89 40.02
C ASP A 521 56.97 10.82 40.68
N LEU A 522 57.06 9.63 40.07
CA LEU A 522 58.33 9.13 39.47
C LEU A 522 58.17 7.79 38.71
N ASP A 523 59.05 7.59 37.73
CA ASP A 523 59.05 6.50 36.74
C ASP A 523 59.54 5.12 37.26
N GLY A 524 59.34 4.08 36.45
CA GLY A 524 60.49 3.23 36.05
C GLY A 524 60.56 1.76 36.50
N ASP A 525 60.20 0.86 35.60
CA ASP A 525 60.98 -0.32 35.14
C ASP A 525 61.68 -1.30 36.13
N GLY A 526 60.98 -2.40 36.47
CA GLY A 526 61.39 -3.76 36.03
C GLY A 526 62.29 -4.70 36.89
N VAL A 527 62.46 -5.92 36.33
CA VAL A 527 63.56 -6.92 36.51
C VAL A 527 63.52 -7.94 37.70
N HIS A 528 62.92 -9.11 37.40
CA HIS A 528 63.46 -10.50 37.55
C HIS A 528 63.76 -11.24 38.90
N ASP A 529 63.20 -12.47 38.98
CA ASP A 529 63.85 -13.80 39.21
C ASP A 529 64.04 -14.50 40.60
N LEU A 530 63.52 -15.77 40.66
CA LEU A 530 64.25 -17.09 40.78
C LEU A 530 64.02 -18.06 41.99
N TRP A 531 64.12 -19.38 41.68
CA TRP A 531 64.40 -20.59 42.54
C TRP A 531 63.32 -21.07 43.56
N VAL A 532 62.98 -22.36 43.87
CA VAL A 532 63.28 -23.80 43.52
C VAL A 532 62.00 -24.64 43.84
N GLY A 533 61.67 -25.91 43.47
CA GLY A 533 62.17 -26.96 42.55
C GLY A 533 62.17 -28.41 43.16
N PHE A 534 62.01 -29.47 42.34
CA PHE A 534 62.06 -30.95 42.63
C PHE A 534 60.83 -31.58 43.35
N ASN A 535 60.37 -32.83 43.12
CA ASN A 535 60.88 -34.07 42.43
C ASN A 535 59.66 -35.04 42.15
N GLN A 536 59.64 -36.20 41.44
CA GLN A 536 60.52 -36.97 40.54
C GLN A 536 59.71 -38.01 39.70
N SER A 537 60.37 -38.68 38.73
CA SER A 537 60.15 -40.07 38.20
C SER A 537 59.25 -40.31 36.97
N MET A 538 59.52 -41.29 36.07
CA MET A 538 60.77 -41.67 35.33
C MET A 538 60.50 -42.85 34.36
N CYS A 539 60.89 -42.75 33.07
CA CYS A 539 61.52 -43.85 32.27
C CYS A 539 61.99 -43.34 30.88
N VAL A 540 62.90 -44.07 30.18
CA VAL A 540 63.81 -43.51 29.13
C VAL A 540 64.20 -44.56 28.05
N LEU A 541 64.86 -44.13 26.94
CA LEU A 541 65.75 -44.86 25.97
C LEU A 541 65.12 -45.46 24.67
N VAL A 542 65.68 -45.40 23.44
CA VAL A 542 66.75 -44.57 22.77
C VAL A 542 66.53 -44.46 21.23
N ASP A 543 67.16 -43.46 20.59
CA ASP A 543 67.78 -43.39 19.23
C ASP A 543 67.18 -44.07 17.97
N ALA A 544 66.98 -43.25 16.91
CA ALA A 544 67.61 -43.42 15.58
C ALA A 544 67.44 -42.14 14.71
N ARG A 545 68.22 -41.98 13.62
CA ARG A 545 68.27 -40.77 12.77
C ARG A 545 67.75 -40.97 11.33
N VAL A 546 66.99 -39.98 10.82
CA VAL A 546 67.05 -39.40 9.43
C VAL A 546 66.68 -40.35 8.26
N THR A 547 65.81 -40.02 7.27
CA THR A 547 66.00 -39.02 6.18
C THR A 547 64.73 -38.83 5.28
N VAL A 548 64.68 -37.71 4.53
CA VAL A 548 63.89 -37.34 3.31
C VAL A 548 62.35 -37.43 3.33
N GLY A 549 61.72 -36.28 3.06
CA GLY A 549 60.28 -36.08 2.99
C GLY A 549 59.56 -36.53 1.70
N VAL A 550 58.23 -36.64 1.84
CA VAL A 550 57.25 -36.96 0.78
C VAL A 550 56.08 -35.95 0.74
N GLY A 551 55.93 -35.10 1.77
CA GLY A 551 54.68 -34.36 2.03
C GLY A 551 54.22 -33.35 0.96
N TRP A 552 55.14 -32.72 0.24
CA TRP A 552 54.82 -31.64 -0.71
C TRP A 552 53.94 -32.07 -1.91
N ILE A 553 54.03 -33.35 -2.33
CA ILE A 553 53.25 -33.86 -3.48
C ILE A 553 51.78 -34.07 -3.08
N ILE A 554 51.53 -34.49 -1.84
CA ILE A 554 50.18 -34.74 -1.32
C ILE A 554 49.44 -33.42 -1.09
N ALA A 555 50.11 -32.43 -0.47
CA ALA A 555 49.52 -31.11 -0.22
C ALA A 555 49.09 -30.40 -1.53
N ALA A 556 49.95 -30.41 -2.56
CA ALA A 556 49.64 -29.79 -3.85
C ALA A 556 48.43 -30.44 -4.55
N SER A 557 48.31 -31.77 -4.47
CA SER A 557 47.18 -32.51 -5.05
C SER A 557 45.85 -32.14 -4.38
N ILE A 558 45.83 -32.07 -3.04
CA ILE A 558 44.61 -31.75 -2.27
C ILE A 558 44.11 -30.33 -2.58
N VAL A 559 45.00 -29.33 -2.56
CA VAL A 559 44.65 -27.94 -2.87
C VAL A 559 44.12 -27.81 -4.30
N GLY A 560 44.73 -28.48 -5.27
CA GLY A 560 44.26 -28.52 -6.65
C GLY A 560 42.86 -29.14 -6.79
N SER A 561 42.58 -30.24 -6.09
CA SER A 561 41.25 -30.89 -6.09
C SER A 561 40.17 -30.03 -5.44
N VAL A 562 40.48 -29.34 -4.33
CA VAL A 562 39.54 -28.42 -3.66
C VAL A 562 39.24 -27.20 -4.54
N MET A 563 40.25 -26.59 -5.16
CA MET A 563 40.04 -25.51 -6.14
C MET A 563 39.19 -25.94 -7.34
N PHE A 564 39.41 -27.16 -7.86
CA PHE A 564 38.61 -27.67 -8.96
C PHE A 564 37.15 -27.91 -8.57
N LEU A 565 36.90 -28.46 -7.37
CA LEU A 565 35.55 -28.62 -6.84
C LEU A 565 34.84 -27.28 -6.60
N LEU A 566 35.53 -26.28 -6.05
CA LEU A 566 35.00 -24.92 -5.89
C LEU A 566 34.66 -24.27 -7.23
N LEU A 567 35.54 -24.40 -8.24
CA LEU A 567 35.25 -23.91 -9.60
C LEU A 567 34.05 -24.64 -10.23
N CYS A 568 33.93 -25.97 -10.05
CA CYS A 568 32.76 -26.70 -10.50
C CYS A 568 31.48 -26.26 -9.78
N CYS A 569 31.51 -26.04 -8.47
CA CYS A 569 30.37 -25.53 -7.71
C CYS A 569 29.98 -24.12 -8.18
N LEU A 570 30.93 -23.20 -8.34
CA LEU A 570 30.66 -21.85 -8.87
C LEU A 570 30.09 -21.88 -10.28
N CYS A 571 30.62 -22.75 -11.17
CA CYS A 571 30.06 -22.93 -12.51
C CYS A 571 28.65 -23.53 -12.47
N ILE A 572 28.35 -24.48 -11.57
CA ILE A 572 27.01 -25.09 -11.43
C ILE A 572 26.02 -24.08 -10.84
N CYS A 573 26.37 -23.37 -9.77
CA CYS A 573 25.54 -22.33 -9.15
C CYS A 573 25.29 -21.18 -10.13
N GLY A 574 26.31 -20.69 -10.83
CA GLY A 574 26.16 -19.66 -11.87
C GLY A 574 25.33 -20.14 -13.07
N SER A 575 25.46 -21.41 -13.48
CA SER A 575 24.59 -21.98 -14.54
C SER A 575 23.15 -22.13 -14.07
N ASN A 576 22.93 -22.50 -12.81
CA ASN A 576 21.60 -22.67 -12.25
C ASN A 576 20.90 -21.32 -12.03
N ALA A 577 21.63 -20.31 -11.54
CA ALA A 577 21.16 -18.94 -11.42
C ALA A 577 20.85 -18.31 -12.80
N ALA A 578 21.70 -18.56 -13.81
CA ALA A 578 21.40 -18.16 -15.18
C ALA A 578 20.16 -18.89 -15.75
N TYR A 579 19.95 -20.15 -15.37
CA TYR A 579 18.78 -20.94 -15.78
C TYR A 579 17.49 -20.50 -15.08
N THR A 580 17.51 -20.19 -13.78
CA THR A 580 16.36 -19.61 -13.07
C THR A 580 16.06 -18.22 -13.64
N SER A 581 17.01 -17.30 -13.71
CA SER A 581 16.79 -15.98 -14.29
C SER A 581 16.27 -16.03 -15.74
N TYR A 582 16.68 -17.03 -16.55
CA TYR A 582 16.13 -17.25 -17.89
C TYR A 582 14.69 -17.83 -17.86
N ARG A 583 14.42 -18.81 -16.99
CA ARG A 583 13.07 -19.37 -16.77
C ARG A 583 12.10 -18.30 -16.27
N ASP A 584 12.55 -17.46 -15.36
CA ASP A 584 11.76 -16.47 -14.64
C ASP A 584 11.57 -15.21 -15.51
N ALA A 585 12.54 -14.86 -16.36
CA ALA A 585 12.33 -13.92 -17.47
C ALA A 585 11.30 -14.43 -18.50
N ILE A 586 11.30 -15.74 -18.83
CA ILE A 586 10.26 -16.34 -19.69
C ILE A 586 8.89 -16.32 -18.99
N ALA A 587 8.83 -16.60 -17.69
CA ALA A 587 7.60 -16.53 -16.92
C ALA A 587 7.05 -15.08 -16.87
N SER A 588 7.90 -14.11 -16.57
CA SER A 588 7.58 -12.68 -16.61
C SER A 588 7.12 -12.22 -18.00
N GLN A 589 7.81 -12.60 -19.07
CA GLN A 589 7.41 -12.27 -20.45
C GLN A 589 6.04 -12.86 -20.82
N LYS A 590 5.75 -14.09 -20.37
CA LYS A 590 4.43 -14.72 -20.54
C LYS A 590 3.34 -14.04 -19.72
N ALA A 591 3.60 -13.71 -18.46
CA ALA A 591 2.68 -12.99 -17.59
C ALA A 591 2.35 -11.59 -18.17
N HIS A 592 3.36 -10.85 -18.61
CA HIS A 592 3.19 -9.56 -19.28
C HIS A 592 2.36 -9.67 -20.56
N SER A 593 2.60 -10.70 -21.38
CA SER A 593 1.83 -10.97 -22.61
C SER A 593 0.37 -11.37 -22.31
N LYS A 594 0.13 -12.10 -21.20
CA LYS A 594 -1.22 -12.42 -20.69
C LYS A 594 -1.96 -11.15 -20.23
N ALA A 595 -1.32 -10.31 -19.42
CA ALA A 595 -1.89 -9.05 -18.94
C ALA A 595 -2.19 -8.05 -20.07
N GLN A 596 -1.31 -7.95 -21.08
CA GLN A 596 -1.55 -7.15 -22.28
C GLN A 596 -2.77 -7.65 -23.06
N LEU A 597 -2.94 -8.98 -23.21
CA LEU A 597 -4.13 -9.56 -23.81
C LEU A 597 -5.41 -9.33 -22.97
N GLU A 598 -5.33 -9.47 -21.66
CA GLU A 598 -6.46 -9.21 -20.75
C GLU A 598 -6.93 -7.76 -20.79
N ARG A 599 -6.01 -6.82 -21.01
CA ARG A 599 -6.35 -5.42 -21.30
C ARG A 599 -7.04 -5.31 -22.67
N VAL A 600 -6.51 -5.92 -23.72
CA VAL A 600 -7.11 -5.89 -25.07
C VAL A 600 -8.54 -6.46 -25.06
N LEU A 601 -8.79 -7.58 -24.38
CA LEU A 601 -10.14 -8.16 -24.30
C LEU A 601 -11.12 -7.29 -23.50
N ARG A 602 -10.69 -6.73 -22.35
CA ARG A 602 -11.52 -5.79 -21.56
C ARG A 602 -11.80 -4.47 -22.32
N ALA A 603 -10.83 -3.99 -23.10
CA ALA A 603 -11.00 -2.83 -23.97
C ALA A 603 -12.03 -3.07 -25.09
N VAL A 604 -12.10 -4.29 -25.62
CA VAL A 604 -13.13 -4.69 -26.59
C VAL A 604 -14.50 -4.80 -25.92
N GLU A 605 -14.58 -5.50 -24.78
CA GLU A 605 -15.81 -5.71 -24.01
C GLU A 605 -16.46 -4.38 -23.59
N SER A 606 -15.68 -3.42 -23.07
CA SER A 606 -16.20 -2.11 -22.64
C SER A 606 -16.77 -1.26 -23.78
N THR A 607 -16.33 -1.42 -25.02
CA THR A 607 -16.92 -0.71 -26.19
C THR A 607 -18.25 -1.29 -26.67
N GLN A 608 -18.74 -2.38 -26.06
CA GLN A 608 -20.06 -2.96 -26.34
C GLN A 608 -21.09 -2.65 -25.25
N GLU A 609 -20.66 -2.08 -24.12
CA GLU A 609 -21.51 -1.74 -22.98
C GLU A 609 -21.83 -0.23 -22.94
N CYS A 610 -23.05 0.12 -22.54
CA CYS A 610 -23.42 1.50 -22.23
C CYS A 610 -23.33 1.68 -20.71
N LYS A 611 -22.23 2.21 -20.18
CA LYS A 611 -22.08 2.44 -18.73
C LYS A 611 -23.14 3.39 -18.17
N PHE A 612 -23.62 4.32 -19.00
CA PHE A 612 -24.80 5.14 -18.75
C PHE A 612 -25.76 5.09 -19.93
N HIS A 613 -27.06 5.24 -19.66
CA HIS A 613 -28.14 5.12 -20.62
C HIS A 613 -28.20 6.27 -21.64
N VAL A 614 -28.56 5.98 -22.89
CA VAL A 614 -28.50 6.98 -23.98
C VAL A 614 -29.76 7.84 -23.97
N CYS A 615 -29.61 9.09 -23.57
CA CYS A 615 -30.71 10.06 -23.54
C CYS A 615 -30.80 10.88 -24.84
N PHE A 616 -31.97 10.86 -25.48
CA PHE A 616 -32.32 11.72 -26.62
C PHE A 616 -33.42 12.72 -26.24
N VAL A 617 -33.41 13.90 -26.87
CA VAL A 617 -34.48 14.90 -26.81
C VAL A 617 -35.21 14.94 -28.15
N ARG A 618 -36.56 14.96 -28.20
CA ARG A 618 -37.26 15.24 -29.47
C ARG A 618 -36.94 16.65 -29.96
N PHE A 619 -36.71 16.81 -31.26
CA PHE A 619 -36.31 18.10 -31.83
C PHE A 619 -37.37 19.20 -31.63
N VAL A 620 -38.66 18.87 -31.73
CA VAL A 620 -39.76 19.82 -31.40
C VAL A 620 -39.90 20.16 -29.92
N ASP A 621 -39.37 19.36 -29.00
CA ASP A 621 -39.28 19.73 -27.59
C ASP A 621 -38.00 20.58 -27.36
N PHE A 622 -36.85 20.16 -27.92
CA PHE A 622 -35.59 20.90 -27.87
C PHE A 622 -35.72 22.35 -28.38
N LYS A 623 -36.38 22.57 -29.52
CA LYS A 623 -36.60 23.92 -30.07
C LYS A 623 -37.40 24.84 -29.14
N ARG A 624 -38.25 24.32 -28.24
CA ARG A 624 -39.12 25.14 -27.37
C ARG A 624 -38.37 25.86 -26.26
N TYR A 625 -37.20 25.37 -25.86
CA TYR A 625 -36.38 26.03 -24.84
C TYR A 625 -35.80 27.37 -25.30
N ASN A 626 -35.66 27.59 -26.62
CA ASN A 626 -35.06 28.77 -27.25
C ASN A 626 -33.60 29.07 -26.80
N LYS A 627 -32.99 28.13 -26.06
CA LYS A 627 -31.60 28.10 -25.63
C LYS A 627 -31.21 26.66 -25.27
N LEU A 628 -29.91 26.40 -25.19
CA LEU A 628 -29.40 25.15 -24.63
C LEU A 628 -29.74 25.07 -23.12
N VAL A 629 -30.10 23.88 -22.64
CA VAL A 629 -30.56 23.60 -21.26
C VAL A 629 -29.93 22.31 -20.74
N PRO A 630 -29.64 22.20 -19.44
CA PRO A 630 -28.98 21.03 -18.87
C PRO A 630 -29.90 19.81 -18.84
N HIS A 631 -29.32 18.61 -18.94
CA HIS A 631 -29.99 17.31 -18.87
C HIS A 631 -31.04 17.23 -17.75
N GLU A 632 -30.73 17.71 -16.55
CA GLU A 632 -31.62 17.65 -15.39
C GLU A 632 -32.94 18.39 -15.63
N GLN A 633 -32.92 19.55 -16.31
CA GLN A 633 -34.16 20.24 -16.67
C GLN A 633 -34.99 19.41 -17.67
N VAL A 634 -34.34 18.85 -18.68
CA VAL A 634 -35.00 18.06 -19.73
C VAL A 634 -35.55 16.73 -19.18
N ARG A 635 -34.86 16.16 -18.18
CA ARG A 635 -35.29 15.00 -17.39
C ARG A 635 -36.54 15.33 -16.57
N ASP A 636 -36.50 16.41 -15.79
CA ASP A 636 -37.55 16.77 -14.83
C ASP A 636 -38.83 17.28 -15.52
N GLU A 637 -38.71 17.85 -16.73
CA GLU A 637 -39.85 18.14 -17.62
C GLU A 637 -40.40 16.90 -18.36
N GLY A 638 -39.82 15.71 -18.14
CA GLY A 638 -40.25 14.45 -18.75
C GLY A 638 -40.01 14.38 -20.27
N LYS A 639 -38.93 15.01 -20.76
CA LYS A 639 -38.65 15.17 -22.20
C LYS A 639 -37.53 14.28 -22.75
N LEU A 640 -36.77 13.61 -21.88
CA LEU A 640 -35.76 12.64 -22.29
C LEU A 640 -36.37 11.29 -22.66
N VAL A 641 -35.91 10.73 -23.78
CA VAL A 641 -36.04 9.31 -24.10
C VAL A 641 -34.72 8.64 -23.70
N SER A 642 -34.74 7.91 -22.59
CA SER A 642 -33.59 7.13 -22.11
C SER A 642 -33.61 5.69 -22.65
N LEU A 643 -32.44 5.10 -22.88
CA LEU A 643 -32.26 3.79 -23.50
C LEU A 643 -31.08 3.05 -22.84
N ASP A 644 -31.39 2.03 -22.05
CA ASP A 644 -30.44 1.45 -21.08
C ASP A 644 -29.41 0.46 -21.63
N THR A 645 -29.57 0.00 -22.88
CA THR A 645 -28.67 -0.99 -23.48
C THR A 645 -28.34 -0.67 -24.93
N TYR A 646 -27.12 -1.03 -25.36
CA TYR A 646 -26.68 -0.93 -26.75
C TYR A 646 -27.70 -1.52 -27.76
N ILE A 647 -28.33 -2.65 -27.40
CA ILE A 647 -29.35 -3.30 -28.22
C ILE A 647 -30.64 -2.46 -28.31
N MET A 648 -31.08 -1.82 -27.22
CA MET A 648 -32.21 -0.89 -27.25
C MET A 648 -31.91 0.32 -28.14
N VAL A 649 -30.71 0.88 -28.05
CA VAL A 649 -30.29 2.05 -28.83
C VAL A 649 -30.16 1.71 -30.31
N ALA A 650 -29.48 0.62 -30.66
CA ALA A 650 -29.38 0.15 -32.05
C ALA A 650 -30.77 -0.12 -32.66
N ASN A 651 -31.70 -0.67 -31.88
CA ASN A 651 -33.09 -0.85 -32.32
C ASN A 651 -33.92 0.45 -32.32
N PHE A 652 -33.53 1.47 -31.57
CA PHE A 652 -34.17 2.80 -31.61
C PHE A 652 -33.71 3.56 -32.86
N VAL A 653 -32.39 3.65 -33.10
CA VAL A 653 -31.79 4.31 -34.28
C VAL A 653 -32.21 3.66 -35.60
N LYS A 654 -32.52 2.36 -35.62
CA LYS A 654 -33.10 1.67 -36.78
C LYS A 654 -34.57 2.02 -37.07
N ARG A 655 -35.30 2.63 -36.12
CA ARG A 655 -36.74 2.93 -36.22
C ARG A 655 -37.08 4.42 -36.16
N CYS A 656 -36.23 5.23 -35.52
CA CYS A 656 -36.43 6.65 -35.30
C CYS A 656 -35.25 7.43 -35.89
N SER A 657 -35.51 8.61 -36.47
CA SER A 657 -34.47 9.48 -37.00
C SER A 657 -33.69 10.10 -35.85
N THR A 658 -32.43 9.71 -35.68
CA THR A 658 -31.54 10.27 -34.65
C THR A 658 -30.42 11.10 -35.26
N VAL A 659 -30.13 12.24 -34.66
CA VAL A 659 -28.95 13.06 -34.95
C VAL A 659 -28.09 13.21 -33.72
N PHE A 660 -26.82 12.83 -33.85
CA PHE A 660 -25.77 13.15 -32.88
C PHE A 660 -25.13 14.47 -33.29
N ILE A 661 -25.20 15.46 -32.41
CA ILE A 661 -24.59 16.76 -32.60
C ILE A 661 -23.20 16.73 -31.97
N SER A 662 -22.18 16.81 -32.82
CA SER A 662 -20.80 17.07 -32.38
C SER A 662 -20.50 18.55 -32.51
N HIS A 663 -20.03 19.17 -31.44
CA HIS A 663 -19.72 20.61 -31.41
C HIS A 663 -18.57 20.89 -30.43
N GLN A 664 -18.25 22.15 -30.20
CA GLN A 664 -17.29 22.56 -29.19
C GLN A 664 -17.91 23.49 -28.14
N TRP A 665 -17.51 23.35 -26.88
CA TRP A 665 -17.95 24.27 -25.82
C TRP A 665 -17.34 25.65 -26.03
N LEU A 666 -18.18 26.68 -25.94
CA LEU A 666 -17.84 28.10 -26.07
C LEU A 666 -17.61 28.80 -24.72
N GLY A 667 -17.74 28.09 -23.61
CA GLY A 667 -17.48 28.60 -22.26
C GLY A 667 -16.97 27.48 -21.34
N HIS A 668 -16.31 27.85 -20.24
CA HIS A 668 -15.79 26.90 -19.26
C HIS A 668 -16.88 26.25 -18.41
N THR A 669 -17.98 26.97 -18.15
CA THR A 669 -19.09 26.52 -17.28
C THR A 669 -20.39 26.24 -18.04
N HIS A 670 -20.51 26.70 -19.29
CA HIS A 670 -21.69 26.52 -20.13
C HIS A 670 -21.27 26.35 -21.61
N PRO A 671 -21.80 25.37 -22.36
CA PRO A 671 -21.35 25.10 -23.74
C PRO A 671 -21.68 26.22 -24.73
N ASP A 672 -22.72 27.00 -24.44
CA ASP A 672 -23.23 28.05 -25.33
C ASP A 672 -23.73 29.28 -24.54
N PRO A 673 -22.84 30.12 -23.98
CA PRO A 673 -23.23 31.25 -23.13
C PRO A 673 -24.05 32.31 -23.87
N ASP A 674 -23.69 32.57 -25.13
CA ASP A 674 -24.23 33.65 -25.97
C ASP A 674 -25.33 33.18 -26.95
N ASN A 675 -25.82 31.94 -26.78
CA ASN A 675 -26.91 31.32 -27.54
C ASN A 675 -26.66 31.17 -29.06
N VAL A 676 -25.40 31.00 -29.46
CA VAL A 676 -24.96 30.89 -30.86
C VAL A 676 -25.04 29.43 -31.34
N HIS A 677 -24.58 28.48 -30.52
CA HIS A 677 -24.61 27.06 -30.87
C HIS A 677 -26.02 26.49 -30.89
N PHE A 678 -26.92 26.87 -29.99
CA PHE A 678 -28.32 26.43 -30.01
C PHE A 678 -29.02 26.77 -31.33
N LEU A 679 -28.83 28.00 -31.84
CA LEU A 679 -29.39 28.44 -33.12
C LEU A 679 -28.80 27.67 -34.30
N ALA A 680 -27.48 27.47 -34.32
CA ALA A 680 -26.80 26.70 -35.36
C ALA A 680 -27.20 25.21 -35.34
N VAL A 681 -27.40 24.61 -34.16
CA VAL A 681 -27.90 23.24 -33.99
C VAL A 681 -29.34 23.10 -34.48
N CYS A 682 -30.20 24.09 -34.22
CA CYS A 682 -31.56 24.10 -34.75
C CYS A 682 -31.58 24.18 -36.28
N ALA A 683 -30.77 25.06 -36.89
CA ALA A 683 -30.62 25.14 -38.33
C ALA A 683 -30.09 23.82 -38.93
N ALA A 684 -29.07 23.22 -38.31
CA ALA A 684 -28.52 21.94 -38.73
C ALA A 684 -29.56 20.79 -38.72
N CYS A 685 -30.38 20.72 -37.67
CA CYS A 685 -31.46 19.74 -37.56
C CYS A 685 -32.57 19.99 -38.60
N GLU A 686 -32.93 21.25 -38.89
CA GLU A 686 -33.89 21.59 -39.95
C GLU A 686 -33.34 21.26 -41.35
N SER A 687 -32.04 21.41 -41.57
CA SER A 687 -31.36 20.99 -42.79
C SER A 687 -31.29 19.46 -42.94
N VAL A 688 -31.21 18.70 -41.84
CA VAL A 688 -31.40 17.23 -41.86
C VAL A 688 -32.84 16.89 -42.25
N CYS A 689 -33.84 17.48 -41.58
CA CYS A 689 -35.26 17.28 -41.90
C CYS A 689 -35.56 17.55 -43.38
N SER A 690 -35.12 18.70 -43.89
CA SER A 690 -35.36 19.13 -45.29
C SER A 690 -34.59 18.30 -46.33
N ARG A 691 -33.41 17.76 -45.99
CA ARG A 691 -32.62 16.92 -46.91
C ARG A 691 -33.16 15.50 -47.05
N PHE A 692 -33.75 14.96 -45.99
CA PHE A 692 -34.14 13.55 -45.89
C PHE A 692 -35.65 13.29 -45.81
N ASP A 693 -36.48 14.34 -45.94
CA ASP A 693 -37.95 14.28 -45.87
C ASP A 693 -38.46 13.71 -44.52
N ILE A 694 -37.87 14.20 -43.42
CA ILE A 694 -38.17 13.77 -42.04
C ILE A 694 -38.93 14.89 -41.33
N ASP A 695 -40.09 14.59 -40.74
CA ASP A 695 -40.80 15.56 -39.89
C ASP A 695 -39.97 15.89 -38.64
N SER A 696 -39.98 17.15 -38.24
CA SER A 696 -39.37 17.62 -37.00
C SER A 696 -39.93 16.96 -35.73
N GLU A 697 -41.15 16.42 -35.74
CA GLU A 697 -41.69 15.63 -34.61
C GLU A 697 -41.03 14.25 -34.46
N ASP A 698 -40.51 13.68 -35.56
CA ASP A 698 -39.88 12.35 -35.60
C ASP A 698 -38.34 12.38 -35.49
N LEU A 699 -37.73 13.57 -35.44
CA LEU A 699 -36.29 13.74 -35.24
C LEU A 699 -35.93 13.80 -33.75
N TYR A 700 -34.94 13.00 -33.35
CA TYR A 700 -34.40 12.90 -31.99
C TYR A 700 -32.95 13.41 -31.97
N VAL A 701 -32.67 14.39 -31.13
CA VAL A 701 -31.37 15.04 -30.97
C VAL A 701 -30.64 14.45 -29.78
N TRP A 702 -29.37 14.10 -29.96
CA TRP A 702 -28.40 13.93 -28.88
C TRP A 702 -27.43 15.11 -28.91
N ILE A 703 -27.23 15.77 -27.78
CA ILE A 703 -26.22 16.82 -27.57
C ILE A 703 -25.79 16.79 -26.11
N ASP A 704 -24.49 16.83 -25.86
CA ASP A 704 -23.89 16.47 -24.56
C ASP A 704 -24.54 17.17 -23.35
N PHE A 705 -24.75 18.49 -23.38
CA PHE A 705 -25.28 19.24 -22.24
C PHE A 705 -26.72 18.87 -21.87
N ALA A 706 -27.53 18.45 -22.85
CA ALA A 706 -28.92 18.06 -22.65
C ALA A 706 -29.10 16.53 -22.53
N SER A 707 -28.13 15.74 -23.01
CA SER A 707 -28.15 14.27 -22.99
C SER A 707 -27.38 13.68 -21.81
N ILE A 708 -26.32 14.33 -21.33
CA ILE A 708 -25.46 13.89 -20.22
C ILE A 708 -25.80 14.68 -18.95
N PRO A 709 -25.97 14.04 -17.77
CA PRO A 709 -26.10 14.73 -16.48
C PRO A 709 -25.01 15.77 -16.25
N GLN A 710 -25.37 16.95 -15.74
CA GLN A 710 -24.44 18.05 -15.49
C GLN A 710 -24.19 18.31 -14.00
N LEU A 711 -25.11 17.91 -13.12
CA LEU A 711 -25.02 18.13 -11.67
C LEU A 711 -24.40 16.94 -10.91
N ASN A 712 -24.63 15.70 -11.36
CA ASN A 712 -24.04 14.52 -10.74
C ASN A 712 -22.75 14.12 -11.46
N VAL A 713 -21.61 14.22 -10.76
CA VAL A 713 -20.27 13.98 -11.32
C VAL A 713 -20.07 12.51 -11.72
N HIS A 714 -20.53 11.55 -10.92
CA HIS A 714 -20.40 10.12 -11.24
C HIS A 714 -21.16 9.78 -12.53
N LEU A 715 -22.45 10.12 -12.61
CA LEU A 715 -23.28 9.82 -13.78
C LEU A 715 -22.77 10.56 -15.03
N LYS A 716 -22.19 11.74 -14.86
CA LYS A 716 -21.48 12.48 -15.91
C LYS A 716 -20.24 11.70 -16.40
N THR A 717 -19.43 11.15 -15.50
CA THR A 717 -18.27 10.30 -15.85
C THR A 717 -18.69 9.02 -16.58
N LEU A 718 -19.69 8.27 -16.09
CA LEU A 718 -20.21 7.08 -16.79
C LEU A 718 -20.75 7.42 -18.20
N SER A 719 -21.32 8.61 -18.37
CA SER A 719 -21.79 9.11 -19.67
C SER A 719 -20.63 9.48 -20.61
N ILE A 720 -19.57 10.09 -20.08
CA ILE A 720 -18.37 10.44 -20.85
C ILE A 720 -17.62 9.19 -21.31
N ASP A 721 -17.48 8.19 -20.45
CA ASP A 721 -16.95 6.87 -20.82
C ASP A 721 -17.77 6.20 -21.94
N SER A 722 -19.08 6.44 -21.96
CA SER A 722 -20.01 5.90 -22.95
C SER A 722 -20.11 6.76 -24.23
N LEU A 723 -19.50 7.96 -24.27
CA LEU A 723 -19.63 8.93 -25.36
C LEU A 723 -19.26 8.36 -26.74
N ALA A 724 -18.18 7.57 -26.79
CA ALA A 724 -17.76 6.86 -27.99
C ALA A 724 -18.81 5.87 -28.49
N VAL A 725 -19.46 5.13 -27.56
CA VAL A 725 -20.54 4.21 -27.91
C VAL A 725 -21.72 5.00 -28.49
N TYR A 726 -22.10 6.13 -27.87
CA TYR A 726 -23.20 6.99 -28.32
C TYR A 726 -22.99 7.53 -29.74
N SER A 727 -21.79 8.06 -30.06
CA SER A 727 -21.53 8.58 -31.41
C SER A 727 -21.45 7.45 -32.43
N SER A 728 -20.87 6.30 -32.08
CA SER A 728 -20.66 5.15 -32.98
C SER A 728 -21.94 4.59 -33.61
N ILE A 729 -23.05 4.60 -32.84
CA ILE A 729 -24.34 4.04 -33.24
C ILE A 729 -25.31 5.05 -33.85
N SER A 730 -24.97 6.35 -33.87
CA SER A 730 -25.81 7.42 -34.41
C SER A 730 -26.14 7.25 -35.90
N ARG A 731 -27.39 7.57 -36.30
CA ARG A 731 -27.77 7.59 -37.72
C ARG A 731 -27.10 8.76 -38.42
N PHE A 732 -27.54 9.98 -38.12
CA PHE A 732 -26.89 11.19 -38.63
C PHE A 732 -25.86 11.67 -37.60
N PHE A 733 -24.65 12.00 -38.07
CA PHE A 733 -23.63 12.65 -37.26
C PHE A 733 -23.35 14.02 -37.86
N VAL A 734 -23.67 15.09 -37.15
CA VAL A 734 -23.60 16.45 -37.69
C VAL A 734 -22.68 17.31 -36.82
N ILE A 735 -21.64 17.82 -37.47
CA ILE A 735 -20.67 18.74 -36.89
C ILE A 735 -21.23 20.16 -36.98
N VAL A 736 -21.34 20.85 -35.85
CA VAL A 736 -21.81 22.23 -35.74
C VAL A 736 -20.70 23.08 -35.11
N ALA A 737 -20.00 23.84 -35.96
CA ALA A 737 -18.86 24.68 -35.57
C ALA A 737 -18.90 26.08 -36.24
N PRO A 738 -19.96 26.89 -36.01
CA PRO A 738 -20.08 28.24 -36.56
C PRO A 738 -18.94 29.15 -36.07
N GLU A 739 -18.59 30.16 -36.88
CA GLU A 739 -17.56 31.14 -36.52
C GLU A 739 -18.05 32.06 -35.39
N CYS A 740 -17.40 31.95 -34.23
CA CYS A 740 -17.74 32.67 -33.01
C CYS A 740 -16.51 32.87 -32.12
N THR A 741 -16.67 33.45 -30.92
CA THR A 741 -15.60 33.64 -29.94
C THR A 741 -15.96 32.93 -28.65
N HIS A 742 -15.02 32.16 -28.09
CA HIS A 742 -15.17 31.52 -26.79
C HIS A 742 -15.23 32.59 -25.69
N HIS A 743 -16.28 32.55 -24.88
CA HIS A 743 -16.68 33.57 -23.91
C HIS A 743 -15.55 33.92 -22.93
N ASP A 744 -14.97 32.92 -22.26
CA ASP A 744 -13.92 33.16 -21.26
C ASP A 744 -12.51 33.36 -21.87
N SER A 745 -12.13 32.51 -22.83
CA SER A 745 -10.76 32.46 -23.35
C SER A 745 -10.47 33.44 -24.49
N MET A 746 -11.50 34.12 -25.02
CA MET A 746 -11.45 35.06 -26.14
C MET A 746 -10.83 34.50 -27.44
N LYS A 747 -10.70 33.17 -27.55
CA LYS A 747 -10.23 32.47 -28.76
C LYS A 747 -11.35 32.39 -29.79
N VAL A 748 -11.00 32.42 -31.08
CA VAL A 748 -11.94 32.12 -32.17
C VAL A 748 -12.31 30.64 -32.13
N CYS A 749 -13.59 30.33 -32.29
CA CYS A 749 -14.14 28.99 -32.48
C CYS A 749 -14.74 28.90 -33.88
N ASN A 750 -14.41 27.84 -34.63
CA ASN A 750 -14.75 27.60 -36.04
C ASN A 750 -14.49 26.12 -36.42
N GLU A 751 -14.69 25.75 -37.70
CA GLU A 751 -14.39 24.39 -38.22
C GLU A 751 -12.95 23.92 -37.92
N GLU A 752 -11.94 24.78 -38.06
CA GLU A 752 -10.51 24.42 -37.91
C GLU A 752 -10.18 24.08 -36.45
N THR A 753 -10.63 24.92 -35.50
CA THR A 753 -10.42 24.72 -34.06
C THR A 753 -11.25 23.56 -33.51
N TYR A 754 -12.46 23.31 -34.03
CA TYR A 754 -13.19 22.08 -33.75
C TYR A 754 -12.36 20.85 -34.15
N GLN A 755 -11.75 20.88 -35.34
CA GLN A 755 -11.00 19.74 -35.91
C GLN A 755 -9.58 19.58 -35.32
N SER A 756 -9.12 20.51 -34.47
CA SER A 756 -7.90 20.34 -33.67
C SER A 756 -8.15 19.62 -32.34
N ARG A 757 -9.36 19.69 -31.77
CA ARG A 757 -9.71 19.14 -30.45
C ARG A 757 -9.80 17.60 -30.44
N GLY A 758 -9.15 16.99 -29.46
CA GLY A 758 -9.06 15.54 -29.29
C GLY A 758 -10.38 14.82 -29.06
N TRP A 759 -11.21 15.31 -28.15
CA TRP A 759 -12.55 14.75 -27.90
C TRP A 759 -13.44 14.79 -29.15
N CYS A 760 -13.39 15.88 -29.91
CA CYS A 760 -14.10 16.03 -31.19
C CYS A 760 -13.58 15.07 -32.27
N ARG A 761 -12.29 14.68 -32.24
CA ARG A 761 -11.76 13.61 -33.09
C ARG A 761 -12.16 12.21 -32.61
N LEU A 762 -12.23 11.96 -31.29
CA LEU A 762 -12.67 10.68 -30.73
C LEU A 762 -14.12 10.36 -31.13
N GLU A 763 -15.02 11.33 -31.04
CA GLU A 763 -16.43 11.18 -31.46
C GLU A 763 -16.54 10.80 -32.94
N GLN A 764 -15.75 11.46 -33.80
CA GLN A 764 -15.66 11.16 -35.23
C GLN A 764 -15.01 9.80 -35.49
N TRP A 765 -13.92 9.46 -34.81
CA TRP A 765 -13.27 8.15 -34.89
C TRP A 765 -14.27 7.03 -34.61
N ALA A 766 -15.01 7.12 -33.49
CA ALA A 766 -16.02 6.14 -33.13
C ALA A 766 -17.14 6.01 -34.18
N ARG A 767 -17.67 7.13 -34.70
CA ARG A 767 -18.68 7.10 -35.77
C ARG A 767 -18.13 6.56 -37.10
N MET A 768 -16.90 6.88 -37.45
CA MET A 768 -16.24 6.32 -38.62
C MET A 768 -16.01 4.81 -38.46
N THR A 769 -15.59 4.33 -37.28
CA THR A 769 -15.28 2.90 -37.05
C THR A 769 -16.50 1.97 -37.01
N VAL A 770 -17.70 2.49 -36.74
CA VAL A 770 -18.92 1.65 -36.64
C VAL A 770 -19.96 2.00 -37.70
N GLY A 771 -20.00 3.24 -38.21
CA GLY A 771 -20.95 3.72 -39.22
C GLY A 771 -20.33 4.12 -40.57
N GLY A 772 -19.00 4.13 -40.70
CA GLY A 772 -18.32 4.67 -41.88
C GLY A 772 -18.53 6.18 -42.05
N LEU A 773 -18.25 6.70 -43.25
CA LEU A 773 -18.42 8.12 -43.60
C LEU A 773 -19.85 8.48 -44.06
N THR A 774 -20.71 7.48 -44.26
CA THR A 774 -22.13 7.66 -44.65
C THR A 774 -22.89 8.42 -43.56
N ASP A 775 -23.77 9.33 -43.94
CA ASP A 775 -24.59 10.18 -43.05
C ASP A 775 -23.79 11.04 -42.03
N MET A 776 -22.50 11.29 -42.30
CA MET A 776 -21.67 12.26 -41.58
C MET A 776 -21.61 13.60 -42.33
N TYR A 777 -21.97 14.70 -41.66
CA TYR A 777 -22.08 16.03 -42.24
C TYR A 777 -21.41 17.13 -41.40
N ILE A 778 -21.02 18.22 -42.06
CA ILE A 778 -20.70 19.50 -41.44
C ILE A 778 -21.81 20.49 -41.83
N HIS A 779 -22.33 21.23 -40.85
CA HIS A 779 -23.30 22.30 -41.09
C HIS A 779 -22.59 23.60 -41.49
N CYS A 780 -22.85 24.07 -42.71
CA CYS A 780 -22.23 25.25 -43.28
C CYS A 780 -23.04 26.53 -42.96
N ALA A 781 -22.39 27.70 -43.01
CA ALA A 781 -23.00 28.99 -42.66
C ALA A 781 -24.11 29.48 -43.62
N ASP A 782 -24.32 28.80 -44.75
CA ASP A 782 -25.44 28.98 -45.68
C ASP A 782 -26.65 28.06 -45.35
N ASN A 783 -26.59 27.37 -44.22
CA ASN A 783 -27.51 26.32 -43.76
C ASN A 783 -27.55 25.08 -44.66
N THR A 784 -26.50 24.80 -45.42
CA THR A 784 -26.34 23.52 -46.13
C THR A 784 -25.58 22.47 -45.30
N LEU A 785 -25.68 21.21 -45.71
CA LEU A 785 -24.97 20.08 -45.10
C LEU A 785 -23.92 19.54 -46.09
N GLN A 786 -22.64 19.79 -45.83
CA GLN A 786 -21.55 19.23 -46.62
C GLN A 786 -21.17 17.84 -46.09
N ALA A 787 -21.03 16.82 -46.96
CA ALA A 787 -20.66 15.47 -46.51
C ALA A 787 -19.18 15.40 -46.15
N ILE A 788 -18.83 14.69 -45.06
CA ILE A 788 -17.43 14.52 -44.66
C ILE A 788 -16.67 13.65 -45.67
N ALA A 789 -17.35 12.74 -46.37
CA ALA A 789 -16.79 11.96 -47.47
C ALA A 789 -16.17 12.83 -48.59
N ASP A 790 -16.65 14.07 -48.79
CA ASP A 790 -16.11 15.01 -49.79
C ASP A 790 -14.85 15.76 -49.30
N LYS A 791 -14.47 15.63 -48.01
CA LYS A 791 -13.30 16.29 -47.39
C LYS A 791 -12.22 15.26 -46.98
N PRO A 792 -11.37 14.76 -47.90
CA PRO A 792 -10.38 13.72 -47.59
C PRO A 792 -9.34 14.12 -46.53
N THR A 793 -8.94 15.39 -46.48
CA THR A 793 -8.07 15.90 -45.42
C THR A 793 -8.73 15.86 -44.04
N TRP A 794 -10.05 16.04 -43.98
CA TRP A 794 -10.80 16.08 -42.73
C TRP A 794 -10.80 14.73 -42.03
N TYR A 795 -11.31 13.68 -42.69
CA TYR A 795 -11.35 12.35 -42.07
C TYR A 795 -9.95 11.76 -41.84
N THR A 796 -8.95 12.15 -42.65
CA THR A 796 -7.54 11.79 -42.39
C THR A 796 -6.99 12.47 -41.13
N MET A 797 -7.43 13.68 -40.78
CA MET A 797 -7.15 14.25 -39.45
C MET A 797 -7.96 13.53 -38.36
N SER A 798 -9.24 13.22 -38.59
CA SER A 798 -10.12 12.59 -37.59
C SER A 798 -9.64 11.21 -37.11
N ILE A 799 -8.95 10.42 -37.94
CA ILE A 799 -8.36 9.14 -37.48
C ILE A 799 -7.13 9.32 -36.56
N ASN A 800 -6.44 10.47 -36.63
CA ASN A 800 -5.27 10.76 -35.81
C ASN A 800 -5.68 11.46 -34.50
N VAL A 801 -6.36 10.72 -33.62
CA VAL A 801 -6.90 11.21 -32.34
C VAL A 801 -5.80 11.66 -31.37
N PHE A 802 -4.63 11.01 -31.39
CA PHE A 802 -3.53 11.29 -30.47
C PHE A 802 -2.67 12.52 -30.86
N ASP A 803 -2.70 12.90 -32.14
CA ASP A 803 -2.10 14.12 -32.70
C ASP A 803 -3.04 15.34 -32.58
N ALA A 804 -3.88 15.35 -31.54
CA ALA A 804 -4.90 16.36 -31.30
C ALA A 804 -4.63 17.15 -30.00
N ASP A 805 -5.26 18.31 -29.91
CA ASP A 805 -5.22 19.19 -28.75
C ASP A 805 -6.14 18.65 -27.64
N PHE A 806 -5.58 18.42 -26.46
CA PHE A 806 -6.32 18.13 -25.24
C PHE A 806 -6.02 19.21 -24.20
N THR A 807 -7.03 19.56 -23.39
CA THR A 807 -6.83 20.46 -22.24
C THR A 807 -5.91 19.83 -21.19
N VAL A 808 -5.92 18.50 -21.08
CA VAL A 808 -5.07 17.71 -20.18
C VAL A 808 -4.41 16.59 -21.00
N GLU A 809 -3.08 16.62 -21.18
CA GLU A 809 -2.37 15.66 -22.05
C GLU A 809 -2.46 14.20 -21.55
N SER A 810 -2.69 13.97 -20.25
CA SER A 810 -2.91 12.63 -19.69
C SER A 810 -4.26 12.01 -20.06
N ASP A 811 -5.25 12.79 -20.53
CA ASP A 811 -6.51 12.23 -21.04
C ASP A 811 -6.28 11.27 -22.21
N LYS A 812 -5.21 11.47 -23.00
CA LYS A 812 -4.83 10.55 -24.09
C LYS A 812 -4.62 9.12 -23.61
N LEU A 813 -4.13 8.91 -22.38
CA LEU A 813 -3.97 7.57 -21.80
C LEU A 813 -5.31 6.87 -21.52
N LYS A 814 -6.33 7.63 -21.13
CA LYS A 814 -7.70 7.14 -20.89
C LYS A 814 -8.33 6.60 -22.20
N LEU A 815 -8.01 7.25 -23.34
CA LEU A 815 -8.58 6.90 -24.64
C LEU A 815 -7.98 5.65 -25.30
N VAL A 816 -6.86 5.10 -24.80
CA VAL A 816 -6.17 3.96 -25.43
C VAL A 816 -7.10 2.75 -25.56
N ASP A 817 -7.87 2.45 -24.52
CA ASP A 817 -8.72 1.25 -24.48
C ASP A 817 -9.98 1.45 -25.33
N THR A 818 -10.59 2.64 -25.29
CA THR A 818 -11.68 3.03 -26.19
C THR A 818 -11.27 2.91 -27.66
N VAL A 819 -10.06 3.37 -28.02
CA VAL A 819 -9.56 3.31 -29.40
C VAL A 819 -9.21 1.88 -29.84
N ILE A 820 -8.73 1.02 -28.93
CA ILE A 820 -8.54 -0.42 -29.17
C ILE A 820 -9.87 -1.11 -29.48
N GLY A 821 -10.89 -0.92 -28.63
CA GLY A 821 -12.20 -1.56 -28.82
C GLY A 821 -12.93 -1.09 -30.08
N LEU A 822 -12.85 0.20 -30.40
CA LEU A 822 -13.39 0.76 -31.65
C LEU A 822 -12.67 0.23 -32.90
N TRP A 823 -11.34 0.07 -32.87
CA TRP A 823 -10.60 -0.53 -34.00
C TRP A 823 -11.01 -1.99 -34.21
N TRP A 824 -11.18 -2.75 -33.12
CA TRP A 824 -11.69 -4.12 -33.19
C TRP A 824 -13.11 -4.19 -33.77
N LEU A 825 -14.03 -3.33 -33.30
CA LEU A 825 -15.38 -3.23 -33.83
C LEU A 825 -15.35 -2.95 -35.33
N GLY A 826 -14.50 -2.02 -35.79
CA GLY A 826 -14.36 -1.67 -37.20
C GLY A 826 -13.81 -2.80 -38.08
N ARG A 827 -12.79 -3.54 -37.62
CA ARG A 827 -12.30 -4.75 -38.33
C ARG A 827 -13.36 -5.85 -38.36
N THR A 828 -14.08 -6.06 -37.26
CA THR A 828 -15.05 -7.15 -37.10
C THR A 828 -16.35 -6.91 -37.87
N LEU A 829 -16.88 -5.68 -37.84
CA LEU A 829 -18.07 -5.27 -38.59
C LEU A 829 -17.80 -5.07 -40.09
N ARG A 830 -16.55 -5.22 -40.55
CA ARG A 830 -16.10 -5.04 -41.94
C ARG A 830 -16.46 -3.65 -42.49
N LEU A 831 -15.79 -2.64 -41.92
CA LEU A 831 -15.74 -1.30 -42.50
C LEU A 831 -15.45 -1.29 -44.01
N ASP A 832 -15.84 -0.18 -44.65
CA ASP A 832 -15.43 0.12 -46.03
C ASP A 832 -13.90 -0.02 -46.16
N GLY A 833 -13.49 -0.76 -47.20
CA GLY A 833 -12.10 -1.11 -47.44
C GLY A 833 -11.20 0.12 -47.64
N GLU A 834 -11.75 1.25 -48.09
CA GLU A 834 -11.00 2.51 -48.20
C GLU A 834 -10.61 3.08 -46.83
N LEU A 835 -11.50 3.01 -45.82
CA LEU A 835 -11.22 3.52 -44.47
C LEU A 835 -10.22 2.62 -43.73
N ILE A 836 -10.36 1.29 -43.86
CA ILE A 836 -9.38 0.34 -43.33
C ILE A 836 -8.01 0.62 -43.97
N ARG A 837 -7.95 0.80 -45.30
CA ARG A 837 -6.69 1.09 -46.01
C ARG A 837 -6.07 2.40 -45.55
N LEU A 838 -6.86 3.46 -45.33
CA LEU A 838 -6.38 4.74 -44.81
C LEU A 838 -5.77 4.62 -43.41
N ILE A 839 -6.40 3.84 -42.52
CA ILE A 839 -5.91 3.60 -41.15
C ILE A 839 -4.61 2.79 -41.18
N GLU A 840 -4.51 1.76 -42.04
CA GLU A 840 -3.28 0.99 -42.23
C GLU A 840 -2.16 1.82 -42.89
N GLU A 841 -2.49 2.75 -43.81
CA GLU A 841 -1.54 3.72 -44.38
C GLU A 841 -0.98 4.70 -43.31
N HIS A 842 -1.77 5.04 -42.29
CA HIS A 842 -1.41 5.98 -41.21
C HIS A 842 -1.18 5.32 -39.85
N LYS A 843 -0.98 3.99 -39.82
CA LYS A 843 -1.01 3.16 -38.61
C LYS A 843 -0.16 3.67 -37.44
N ASN A 844 1.01 4.26 -37.72
CA ASN A 844 1.94 4.76 -36.71
C ASN A 844 1.52 6.09 -36.04
N SER A 845 0.64 6.89 -36.65
CA SER A 845 0.08 8.12 -36.07
C SER A 845 -1.32 7.90 -35.48
N VAL A 846 -2.11 6.98 -36.06
CA VAL A 846 -3.36 6.50 -35.45
C VAL A 846 -3.07 5.75 -34.15
N PHE A 847 -2.02 4.92 -34.14
CA PHE A 847 -1.60 4.12 -32.98
C PHE A 847 -0.13 4.37 -32.58
N PRO A 848 0.21 5.54 -31.97
CA PRO A 848 1.59 5.83 -31.61
C PRO A 848 2.14 4.83 -30.58
N LYS A 849 3.30 4.24 -30.85
CA LYS A 849 3.92 3.22 -29.96
C LYS A 849 4.18 3.71 -28.52
N LYS A 850 4.26 5.04 -28.30
CA LYS A 850 4.28 5.66 -26.96
C LYS A 850 3.08 5.24 -26.08
N TYR A 851 1.91 5.08 -26.68
CA TYR A 851 0.65 4.81 -25.98
C TYR A 851 0.19 3.36 -26.16
N PHE A 852 0.37 2.78 -27.36
CA PHE A 852 -0.17 1.46 -27.70
C PHE A 852 0.83 0.31 -27.58
N GLY A 853 2.15 0.57 -27.52
CA GLY A 853 3.18 -0.48 -27.47
C GLY A 853 3.04 -1.52 -28.58
N ASN A 854 2.62 -2.74 -28.19
CA ASN A 854 2.32 -3.86 -29.09
C ASN A 854 0.83 -4.28 -29.06
N LEU A 855 -0.05 -3.56 -28.35
CA LEU A 855 -1.46 -3.95 -28.12
C LEU A 855 -2.25 -4.12 -29.44
N ILE A 856 -1.99 -3.25 -30.43
CA ILE A 856 -2.61 -3.32 -31.75
C ILE A 856 -2.09 -4.52 -32.57
N GLU A 857 -0.79 -4.82 -32.47
CA GLU A 857 -0.20 -6.00 -33.13
C GLU A 857 -0.79 -7.31 -32.54
N MET A 858 -1.02 -7.35 -31.22
CA MET A 858 -1.73 -8.46 -30.56
C MET A 858 -3.19 -8.56 -31.02
N LEU A 859 -3.92 -7.43 -31.03
CA LEU A 859 -5.32 -7.37 -31.45
C LEU A 859 -5.52 -7.90 -32.88
N GLU A 860 -4.62 -7.55 -33.80
CA GLU A 860 -4.74 -7.91 -35.21
C GLU A 860 -4.42 -9.40 -35.46
N VAL A 861 -3.45 -9.97 -34.72
CA VAL A 861 -3.24 -11.42 -34.71
C VAL A 861 -4.48 -12.15 -34.18
N PHE A 862 -5.15 -11.61 -33.16
CA PHE A 862 -6.43 -12.13 -32.67
C PHE A 862 -7.57 -12.04 -33.70
N CYS A 863 -7.71 -10.91 -34.40
CA CYS A 863 -8.71 -10.73 -35.46
C CYS A 863 -8.51 -11.68 -36.64
N ASP A 864 -7.29 -11.72 -37.17
CA ASP A 864 -7.02 -12.31 -38.49
C ASP A 864 -6.78 -13.83 -38.41
N ALA A 865 -6.28 -14.34 -37.28
CA ALA A 865 -5.96 -15.75 -37.09
C ALA A 865 -6.79 -16.44 -35.98
N GLY A 866 -7.44 -15.69 -35.09
CA GLY A 866 -8.30 -16.22 -34.02
C GLY A 866 -7.57 -16.81 -32.82
N ALA A 867 -8.30 -17.05 -31.73
CA ALA A 867 -7.77 -17.55 -30.45
C ALA A 867 -7.13 -18.97 -30.52
N GLU A 868 -7.27 -19.70 -31.62
CA GLU A 868 -6.57 -20.98 -31.87
C GLU A 868 -5.14 -20.80 -32.42
N ALA A 869 -4.79 -19.61 -32.93
CA ALA A 869 -3.53 -19.35 -33.62
C ALA A 869 -2.46 -18.68 -32.75
N LEU A 870 -2.83 -18.17 -31.58
CA LEU A 870 -1.86 -17.79 -30.55
C LEU A 870 -1.41 -19.02 -29.74
N ASP A 871 -0.38 -18.84 -28.92
CA ASP A 871 0.32 -19.94 -28.23
C ASP A 871 -0.65 -20.89 -27.50
N ALA A 872 -0.38 -22.20 -27.60
CA ALA A 872 -1.24 -23.26 -27.08
C ALA A 872 -1.45 -23.20 -25.55
N ASN A 873 -0.65 -22.38 -24.86
CA ASN A 873 -0.69 -22.11 -23.43
C ASN A 873 -1.66 -21.00 -22.99
N ILE A 874 -2.39 -20.34 -23.90
CA ILE A 874 -3.47 -19.41 -23.50
C ILE A 874 -4.54 -20.17 -22.69
N SER A 875 -4.96 -19.59 -21.56
CA SER A 875 -5.93 -20.22 -20.66
C SER A 875 -7.31 -20.42 -21.32
N GLN A 876 -8.13 -21.28 -20.71
CA GLN A 876 -9.48 -21.51 -21.26
C GLN A 876 -10.35 -20.27 -21.09
N ASP A 877 -10.23 -19.57 -19.97
CA ASP A 877 -10.97 -18.34 -19.64
C ASP A 877 -10.78 -17.26 -20.71
N LEU A 878 -9.56 -17.08 -21.23
CA LEU A 878 -9.28 -16.12 -22.31
C LEU A 878 -9.89 -16.53 -23.65
N LYS A 879 -10.00 -17.84 -23.93
CA LYS A 879 -10.72 -18.37 -25.08
C LYS A 879 -12.22 -18.21 -24.91
N ASP A 880 -12.73 -18.38 -23.69
CA ASP A 880 -14.15 -18.24 -23.37
C ASP A 880 -14.58 -16.76 -23.36
N MET A 881 -13.75 -15.83 -22.89
CA MET A 881 -13.92 -14.38 -23.10
C MET A 881 -13.98 -14.04 -24.59
N TRP A 882 -13.05 -14.56 -25.39
CA TRP A 882 -13.08 -14.40 -26.85
C TRP A 882 -14.36 -14.99 -27.48
N HIS A 883 -14.81 -16.15 -27.03
CA HIS A 883 -16.07 -16.75 -27.49
C HIS A 883 -17.30 -15.93 -27.07
N ARG A 884 -17.33 -15.33 -25.88
CA ARG A 884 -18.35 -14.35 -25.45
C ARG A 884 -18.35 -13.14 -26.39
N VAL A 885 -17.24 -12.43 -26.48
CA VAL A 885 -17.04 -11.23 -27.33
C VAL A 885 -17.43 -11.49 -28.80
N LYS A 886 -17.08 -12.66 -29.35
CA LYS A 886 -17.40 -13.05 -30.74
C LYS A 886 -18.85 -13.54 -30.94
N SER A 887 -19.55 -13.98 -29.90
CA SER A 887 -20.94 -14.47 -30.00
C SER A 887 -22.00 -13.40 -29.69
N LEU A 888 -21.59 -12.24 -29.20
CA LEU A 888 -22.47 -11.08 -29.08
C LEU A 888 -22.98 -10.60 -30.46
N PRO A 889 -24.26 -10.19 -30.59
CA PRO A 889 -24.94 -10.04 -31.88
C PRO A 889 -24.53 -8.78 -32.65
N LEU A 890 -23.36 -8.82 -33.29
CA LEU A 890 -22.80 -7.77 -34.15
C LEU A 890 -23.51 -7.68 -35.51
N ASN A 891 -24.73 -7.14 -35.51
CA ASN A 891 -25.41 -6.52 -36.66
C ASN A 891 -25.41 -7.33 -37.98
N GLU A 892 -26.04 -8.50 -38.02
CA GLU A 892 -26.39 -9.22 -39.28
C GLU A 892 -27.44 -8.48 -40.15
N GLY A 893 -27.57 -7.15 -40.04
CA GLY A 893 -28.67 -6.38 -40.61
C GLY A 893 -28.38 -4.88 -40.69
N ARG A 894 -27.47 -4.50 -41.60
CA ARG A 894 -27.28 -3.13 -42.13
C ARG A 894 -27.20 -3.08 -43.68
N HIS A 895 -27.44 -4.19 -44.38
CA HIS A 895 -27.44 -4.27 -45.85
C HIS A 895 -28.82 -4.39 -46.51
N GLU A 896 -29.91 -4.47 -45.75
CA GLU A 896 -31.29 -4.49 -46.26
C GLU A 896 -32.22 -3.56 -45.47
N VAL A 897 -32.21 -2.26 -45.82
CA VAL A 897 -33.38 -1.35 -45.86
C VAL A 897 -33.16 -0.39 -47.03
#